data_AF-A0A936JTT1-F1
#
_entry.id   AF-A0A936JTT1-F1
#
_cell.length_a   1.000
_cell.length_b   1.000
_cell.length_c   1.000
_cell.angle_alpha   90.00
_cell.angle_beta   90.00
_cell.angle_gamma   90.00
#
_symmetry.space_group_name_H-M   'P 1'
#
loop_
_entity.id
_entity.type
_entity.pdbx_description
1 polymer ?
#
loop_
_entity_poly.entity_id
_entity_poly.type
_entity_poly.pdbx_seq_one_letter_code
_entity_poly.pdbx_strand_id
1 'polypeptide(L)'
;MNTTALAPIQSAPFNGWAVYDLLLRHWRRVLCWTIVFAIAGGWLARTVWGRSFTSTAQLIHYEPSTVDDTYHPRALATPSLVMMLQTAGFLEEFGSHLQSPLTAKELARRLKITLDQNNDVATVSATGASAEATIDLVGRFSDAAIAYTQAMQRQEAAAAGAGVDHQLSLVEDEIAAERAAIPAASLATVAAYAALPDYPAPNAGNVQQRIQTARDRLDDLLVRYTEAHPLVREQRTQLTALEDTERRSTSAAADEAPASPRPSTSPAAPSAFYGHVTPEEVAMGERFRSLESNRAVLIGRQRAIQPFRDNPPGYFRVLLAVTANPTLQHNHRLEMLLFACLGAILGLFGSTGQILLGEFLDNRIKTRADVRRVTGLPLLATLGDLKQLQPVDRDRWGFRTWTALQHRLNVSPNHGMICGITSAHRGEGRSTWIDLLARAAGSCGFRVLTITAQPPETTAELSRPDRPDALPAPLTGPAAATLTTNVLTTPNQIAERLADANSPPRIDIPLPGWVWNLERRKQWHSALEAWRAIEHLVIFVELPPASVAESVLLAENIPNLLWLVDSNRSDATETQNDLETLRHARCNLVAAVLNREPAAPARSRFSRWLGATAVLLFAVLAAPLPEALGATEVAPEISGPATTATPAAFSVVGPAPRADWQRRLTLGPGDVLSFRFFGAPELSRDDVPVGPDGRISYLEAENIVATDLTVDELRARLNDELGHFRRAPQVFITPLSYQSKRYYVLGTVVQKGVFPLDRPITIIEAVARARGFETGVSRGNLVETTDFARSFIGRNGQRLPVDFEKLFLRGDLTQNIALEPGDYLNFPAAASGAIYVLGEVRAPGAVPYEADANVLSAIASRGGFTVRAWQKQVLVVRGSQEHPRGLQDRRQRRAHWPGPEFRAPARRSGICESPTLDPR
;
A
#
# COMPACT_ATOMS: atom_id res chain seq x y z
N MET A 1 5.58 36.84 -69.69
CA MET A 1 6.01 36.35 -68.36
C MET A 1 4.89 35.48 -67.81
N ASN A 2 4.89 34.19 -68.16
CA ASN A 2 4.00 33.21 -67.53
C ASN A 2 4.84 32.47 -66.51
N THR A 3 4.60 32.73 -65.23
CA THR A 3 5.06 31.91 -64.12
C THR A 3 4.35 30.56 -64.20
N THR A 4 5.00 29.57 -64.83
CA THR A 4 4.61 28.17 -64.68
C THR A 4 4.71 27.81 -63.20
N ALA A 5 3.56 27.65 -62.57
CA ALA A 5 3.46 27.19 -61.19
C ALA A 5 4.16 25.83 -61.07
N LEU A 6 5.17 25.77 -60.19
CA LEU A 6 5.84 24.53 -59.79
C LEU A 6 4.78 23.51 -59.37
N ALA A 7 4.73 22.37 -60.06
CA ALA A 7 3.90 21.25 -59.61
C ALA A 7 4.32 20.88 -58.17
N PRO A 8 3.38 20.76 -57.21
CA PRO A 8 3.73 20.45 -55.84
C PRO A 8 4.47 19.12 -55.78
N ILE A 9 5.62 19.10 -55.10
CA ILE A 9 6.42 17.89 -54.85
C ILE A 9 5.46 16.87 -54.21
N GLN A 10 5.18 15.77 -54.92
CA GLN A 10 4.35 14.69 -54.35
C GLN A 10 5.02 14.20 -53.07
N SER A 11 4.29 14.29 -51.95
CA SER A 11 4.75 13.79 -50.66
C SER A 11 4.99 12.28 -50.76
N ALA A 12 6.15 11.83 -50.30
CA ALA A 12 6.47 10.42 -50.30
C ALA A 12 5.45 9.67 -49.39
N PRO A 13 5.04 8.43 -49.75
CA PRO A 13 4.29 7.60 -48.82
C PRO A 13 5.11 7.42 -47.54
N PHE A 14 4.49 7.64 -46.39
CA PHE A 14 5.12 7.51 -45.08
C PHE A 14 5.74 6.10 -44.96
N ASN A 15 7.07 6.03 -44.90
CA ASN A 15 7.79 4.77 -44.74
C ASN A 15 8.32 4.69 -43.30
N GLY A 16 7.71 3.82 -42.49
CA GLY A 16 8.11 3.61 -41.10
C GLY A 16 9.57 3.20 -40.92
N TRP A 17 10.16 2.56 -41.94
CA TRP A 17 11.59 2.20 -41.91
C TRP A 17 12.51 3.42 -42.08
N ALA A 18 12.07 4.48 -42.75
CA ALA A 18 12.83 5.72 -42.87
C ALA A 18 12.89 6.49 -41.54
N VAL A 19 11.79 6.49 -40.79
CA VAL A 19 11.73 7.05 -39.43
C VAL A 19 12.66 6.27 -38.49
N TYR A 20 12.68 4.95 -38.63
CA TYR A 20 13.57 4.08 -37.86
C TYR A 20 15.06 4.36 -38.15
N ASP A 21 15.45 4.48 -39.43
CA ASP A 21 16.82 4.83 -39.80
C ASP A 21 17.22 6.23 -39.35
N LEU A 22 16.29 7.19 -39.37
CA LEU A 22 16.51 8.56 -38.87
C LEU A 22 16.79 8.56 -37.36
N LEU A 23 16.00 7.81 -36.59
CA LEU A 23 16.22 7.62 -35.16
C LEU A 23 17.57 6.95 -34.86
N LEU A 24 17.98 5.97 -35.68
CA LEU A 24 19.29 5.35 -35.57
C LEU A 24 20.44 6.31 -35.85
N ARG A 25 20.27 7.28 -36.77
CA ARG A 25 21.30 8.30 -37.04
C ARG A 25 21.45 9.29 -35.88
N HIS A 26 20.34 9.63 -35.22
CA HIS A 26 20.30 10.63 -34.15
C HIS A 26 20.19 10.04 -32.73
N TRP A 27 20.52 8.75 -32.56
CA TRP A 27 20.33 8.00 -31.31
C TRP A 27 20.93 8.67 -30.07
N ARG A 28 22.09 9.36 -30.21
CA ARG A 28 22.74 10.07 -29.09
C ARG A 28 21.88 11.22 -28.56
N ARG A 29 21.20 11.95 -29.46
CA ARG A 29 20.32 13.07 -29.08
C ARG A 29 19.05 12.54 -28.40
N VAL A 30 18.47 11.47 -28.93
CA VAL A 30 17.30 10.81 -28.33
C VAL A 30 17.62 10.33 -26.92
N LEU A 31 18.76 9.65 -26.73
CA LEU A 31 19.19 9.15 -25.42
C LEU A 31 19.38 10.28 -24.40
N CYS A 32 20.09 11.36 -24.76
CA CYS A 32 20.29 12.48 -23.84
C CYS A 32 18.97 13.10 -23.38
N TRP A 33 18.02 13.33 -24.29
CA TRP A 33 16.71 13.91 -23.95
C TRP A 33 15.87 12.98 -23.08
N THR A 34 15.88 11.67 -23.33
CA THR A 34 15.17 10.70 -22.48
C THR A 34 15.68 10.70 -21.04
N ILE A 35 17.00 10.80 -20.84
CA ILE A 35 17.61 10.82 -19.51
C ILE A 35 17.27 12.12 -18.77
N VAL A 36 17.38 13.28 -19.44
CA VAL A 36 17.08 14.59 -18.84
C VAL A 36 15.63 14.64 -18.33
N PHE A 37 14.67 14.19 -19.14
CA PHE A 37 13.26 14.19 -18.74
C PHE A 37 12.94 13.12 -17.68
N ALA A 38 13.64 11.98 -17.67
CA ALA A 38 13.49 10.99 -16.61
C ALA A 38 13.94 11.54 -15.24
N ILE A 39 15.08 12.24 -15.21
CA ILE A 39 15.60 12.89 -13.99
C ILE A 39 14.64 13.99 -13.51
N ALA A 40 14.14 14.83 -14.43
CA ALA A 40 13.17 15.86 -14.10
C ALA A 40 11.85 15.28 -13.54
N GLY A 41 11.36 14.18 -14.12
CA GLY A 41 10.18 13.46 -13.62
C GLY A 41 10.38 12.89 -12.21
N GLY A 42 11.55 12.29 -11.94
CA GLY A 42 11.90 11.79 -10.61
C GLY A 42 12.04 12.92 -9.57
N TRP A 43 12.61 14.06 -9.96
CA TRP A 43 12.73 15.23 -9.08
C TRP A 43 11.36 15.83 -8.73
N LEU A 44 10.47 15.96 -9.71
CA LEU A 44 9.10 16.45 -9.50
C LEU A 44 8.30 15.52 -8.58
N ALA A 45 8.44 14.19 -8.72
CA ALA A 45 7.78 13.24 -7.84
C ALA A 45 8.25 13.38 -6.38
N ARG A 46 9.55 13.63 -6.17
CA ARG A 46 10.12 13.82 -4.84
C ARG A 46 9.59 15.09 -4.15
N THR A 47 9.33 16.16 -4.88
CA THR A 47 8.86 17.43 -4.31
C THR A 47 7.37 17.41 -3.97
N VAL A 48 6.57 16.65 -4.71
CA VAL A 48 5.11 16.55 -4.50
C VAL A 48 4.75 15.56 -3.40
N TRP A 49 5.45 14.43 -3.29
CA TRP A 49 5.17 13.36 -2.32
C TRP A 49 6.23 13.30 -1.20
N GLY A 50 6.20 14.31 -0.34
CA GLY A 50 6.97 14.30 0.92
C GLY A 50 6.43 13.25 1.91
N ARG A 51 7.29 12.76 2.81
CA ARG A 51 6.92 11.77 3.83
C ARG A 51 5.81 12.34 4.74
N SER A 52 4.67 11.66 4.82
CA SER A 52 3.63 11.93 5.80
C SER A 52 3.64 10.86 6.88
N PHE A 53 3.44 11.27 8.13
CA PHE A 53 3.37 10.41 9.30
C PHE A 53 1.95 10.44 9.83
N THR A 54 1.43 9.26 10.19
CA THR A 54 0.12 9.14 10.85
C THR A 54 0.36 8.71 12.29
N SER A 55 -0.23 9.41 13.25
CA SER A 55 -0.24 9.02 14.66
C SER A 55 -1.66 8.70 15.08
N THR A 56 -1.84 7.66 15.89
CA THR A 56 -3.14 7.20 16.37
C THR A 56 -3.12 6.97 17.87
N ALA A 57 -4.16 7.40 18.57
CA ALA A 57 -4.43 7.09 19.97
C ALA A 57 -5.84 6.49 20.10
N GLN A 58 -6.00 5.55 21.02
CA GLN A 58 -7.29 4.91 21.30
C GLN A 58 -7.76 5.30 22.70
N LEU A 59 -8.95 5.90 22.75
CA LEU A 59 -9.66 6.25 23.96
C LEU A 59 -10.81 5.25 24.15
N ILE A 60 -10.87 4.57 25.29
CA ILE A 60 -11.98 3.69 25.64
C ILE A 60 -12.97 4.44 26.54
N HIS A 61 -14.27 4.26 26.27
CA HIS A 61 -15.33 4.74 27.15
C HIS A 61 -15.22 4.03 28.50
N TYR A 62 -15.13 4.81 29.57
CA TYR A 62 -15.01 4.32 30.94
C TYR A 62 -16.21 4.79 31.75
N GLU A 63 -17.08 3.85 32.08
CA GLU A 63 -18.17 4.06 33.01
C GLU A 63 -17.73 3.57 34.39
N PRO A 64 -17.56 4.46 35.39
CA PRO A 64 -17.07 4.06 36.70
C PRO A 64 -18.08 3.13 37.38
N SER A 65 -17.67 1.89 37.66
CA SER A 65 -18.43 0.98 38.51
C SER A 65 -18.42 1.52 39.95
N THR A 66 -19.54 2.07 40.41
CA THR A 66 -19.70 2.42 41.83
C THR A 66 -20.02 1.16 42.62
N VAL A 67 -19.44 1.03 43.82
CA VAL A 67 -19.69 -0.10 44.75
C VAL A 67 -21.08 0.02 45.40
N ASP A 68 -21.73 1.17 45.26
CA ASP A 68 -22.97 1.55 45.93
C ASP A 68 -23.88 2.23 44.89
N ASP A 69 -25.14 1.80 44.78
CA ASP A 69 -26.17 2.32 43.83
C ASP A 69 -26.63 3.76 44.17
N THR A 70 -25.95 4.37 45.13
CA THR A 70 -26.35 5.61 45.79
C THR A 70 -26.11 6.86 44.93
N TYR A 71 -25.16 6.82 43.98
CA TYR A 71 -24.91 7.90 43.01
C TYR A 71 -24.28 7.36 41.72
N HIS A 72 -24.88 7.68 40.57
CA HIS A 72 -24.31 7.41 39.24
C HIS A 72 -24.17 8.72 38.45
N PRO A 73 -22.99 9.01 37.86
CA PRO A 73 -22.87 10.08 36.89
C PRO A 73 -23.72 9.79 35.64
N ARG A 74 -23.99 10.83 34.85
CA ARG A 74 -24.85 10.70 33.67
C ARG A 74 -24.23 9.73 32.65
N ALA A 75 -24.94 8.64 32.35
CA ALA A 75 -24.55 7.74 31.27
C ALA A 75 -24.65 8.47 29.92
N LEU A 76 -23.50 8.74 29.31
CA LEU A 76 -23.42 9.31 27.97
C LEU A 76 -22.94 8.22 27.01
N ALA A 77 -23.69 7.98 25.95
CA ALA A 77 -23.25 7.09 24.89
C ALA A 77 -21.97 7.64 24.24
N THR A 78 -21.02 6.77 23.92
CA THR A 78 -19.73 7.15 23.28
C THR A 78 -19.87 8.02 22.03
N PRO A 79 -20.87 7.82 21.14
CA PRO A 79 -21.07 8.70 19.99
C PRO A 79 -21.34 10.17 20.39
N SER A 80 -22.09 10.37 21.48
CA SER A 80 -22.37 11.70 22.02
C SER A 80 -21.10 12.35 22.57
N LEU A 81 -20.26 11.58 23.27
CA LEU A 81 -18.96 12.06 23.77
C LEU A 81 -18.00 12.43 22.62
N VAL A 82 -17.96 11.64 21.55
CA VAL A 82 -17.16 11.96 20.36
C VAL A 82 -17.67 13.23 19.68
N MET A 83 -18.99 13.42 19.58
CA MET A 83 -19.57 14.63 19.01
C MET A 83 -19.23 15.88 19.84
N MET A 84 -19.16 15.75 21.17
CA MET A 84 -18.69 16.81 22.05
C MET A 84 -17.21 17.17 21.76
N LEU A 85 -16.33 16.18 21.60
CA LEU A 85 -14.92 16.40 21.26
C LEU A 85 -14.71 17.00 19.86
N GLN A 86 -15.71 16.92 18.98
CA GLN A 86 -15.70 17.55 17.65
C GLN A 86 -16.34 18.94 17.64
N THR A 87 -16.90 19.39 18.75
CA THR A 87 -17.57 20.69 18.84
C THR A 87 -16.56 21.83 18.75
N ALA A 88 -16.93 22.92 18.07
CA ALA A 88 -16.05 24.07 17.86
C ALA A 88 -15.48 24.65 19.16
N GLY A 89 -16.29 24.72 20.23
CA GLY A 89 -15.86 25.24 21.52
C GLY A 89 -14.68 24.46 22.13
N PHE A 90 -14.74 23.13 22.13
CA PHE A 90 -13.63 22.30 22.62
C PHE A 90 -12.38 22.43 21.72
N LEU A 91 -12.56 22.43 20.40
CA LEU A 91 -11.44 22.55 19.46
C LEU A 91 -10.77 23.93 19.51
N GLU A 92 -11.50 25.00 19.77
CA GLU A 92 -10.96 26.35 19.99
C GLU A 92 -10.19 26.42 21.30
N GLU A 93 -10.75 25.88 22.39
CA GLU A 93 -10.10 25.81 23.69
C GLU A 93 -8.80 24.99 23.59
N PHE A 94 -8.84 23.79 23.01
CA PHE A 94 -7.66 22.96 22.77
C PHE A 94 -6.62 23.66 21.87
N GLY A 95 -7.06 24.25 20.77
CA GLY A 95 -6.20 24.96 19.82
C GLY A 95 -5.46 26.13 20.43
N SER A 96 -6.07 26.82 21.41
CA SER A 96 -5.44 27.92 22.14
C SER A 96 -4.31 27.47 23.09
N HIS A 97 -4.35 26.22 23.56
CA HIS A 97 -3.35 25.64 24.49
C HIS A 97 -2.18 24.95 23.76
N LEU A 98 -2.17 24.93 22.42
CA LEU A 98 -1.06 24.42 21.63
C LEU A 98 0.07 25.46 21.53
N GLN A 99 1.32 24.98 21.48
CA GLN A 99 2.51 25.84 21.32
C GLN A 99 2.46 26.71 20.05
N SER A 100 1.82 26.21 18.99
CA SER A 100 1.42 26.98 17.82
C SER A 100 -0.10 27.01 17.77
N PRO A 101 -0.75 28.16 18.01
CA PRO A 101 -2.20 28.22 18.05
C PRO A 101 -2.77 27.84 16.68
N LEU A 102 -3.56 26.77 16.66
CA LEU A 102 -4.26 26.30 15.48
C LEU A 102 -5.73 26.69 15.57
N THR A 103 -6.32 27.10 14.45
CA THR A 103 -7.76 27.37 14.41
C THR A 103 -8.56 26.07 14.47
N ALA A 104 -9.78 26.11 15.03
CA ALA A 104 -10.64 24.92 15.12
C ALA A 104 -10.91 24.28 13.74
N LYS A 105 -10.97 25.08 12.67
CA LYS A 105 -11.13 24.59 11.29
C LYS A 105 -9.91 23.82 10.78
N GLU A 106 -8.71 24.17 11.22
CA GLU A 106 -7.48 23.44 10.88
C GLU A 106 -7.35 22.17 11.68
N LEU A 107 -7.70 22.20 12.98
CA LEU A 107 -7.75 21.03 13.84
C LEU A 107 -8.77 20.00 13.36
N ALA A 108 -9.99 20.41 13.03
CA ALA A 108 -11.03 19.52 12.48
C ALA A 108 -10.61 18.87 11.15
N ARG A 109 -9.70 19.49 10.38
CA ARG A 109 -9.16 18.92 9.14
C ARG A 109 -8.01 17.95 9.40
N ARG A 110 -7.19 18.21 10.43
CA ARG A 110 -5.99 17.43 10.76
C ARG A 110 -6.29 16.24 11.68
N LEU A 111 -7.32 16.34 12.51
CA LEU A 111 -7.76 15.31 13.44
C LEU A 111 -8.98 14.59 12.90
N LYS A 112 -8.88 13.26 12.80
CA LYS A 112 -9.98 12.38 12.44
C LYS A 112 -10.26 11.46 13.61
N ILE A 113 -11.48 11.54 14.13
CA ILE A 113 -11.97 10.71 15.24
C ILE A 113 -12.96 9.71 14.67
N THR A 114 -12.69 8.43 14.83
CA THR A 114 -13.54 7.33 14.36
C THR A 114 -13.91 6.42 15.52
N LEU A 115 -15.15 5.94 15.54
CA LEU A 115 -15.62 4.94 16.50
C LEU A 115 -15.39 3.54 15.94
N ASP A 116 -15.03 2.59 16.82
CA ASP A 116 -14.99 1.18 16.49
C ASP A 116 -16.42 0.58 16.40
N GLN A 117 -16.59 -0.62 15.84
CA GLN A 117 -17.89 -1.25 15.55
C GLN A 117 -18.80 -1.41 16.78
N ASN A 118 -18.21 -1.60 17.96
CA ASN A 118 -18.95 -1.72 19.21
C ASN A 118 -19.23 -0.37 19.88
N ASN A 119 -18.79 0.74 19.28
CA ASN A 119 -18.85 2.10 19.82
C ASN A 119 -18.19 2.29 21.19
N ASP A 120 -17.44 1.34 21.75
CA ASP A 120 -16.79 1.52 23.06
C ASP A 120 -15.42 2.22 22.98
N VAL A 121 -14.81 2.23 21.79
CA VAL A 121 -13.47 2.78 21.55
C VAL A 121 -13.53 3.89 20.50
N ALA A 122 -13.04 5.06 20.86
CA ALA A 122 -12.81 6.19 19.97
C ALA A 122 -11.33 6.24 19.57
N THR A 123 -11.06 6.07 18.28
CA THR A 123 -9.72 6.21 17.71
C THR A 123 -9.53 7.63 17.20
N VAL A 124 -8.56 8.33 17.77
CA VAL A 124 -8.11 9.66 17.32
C VAL A 124 -6.89 9.47 16.43
N SER A 125 -6.93 10.03 15.23
CA SER A 125 -5.83 9.96 14.27
C SER A 125 -5.49 11.33 13.72
N ALA A 126 -4.20 11.61 13.52
CA ALA A 126 -3.73 12.80 12.84
C ALA A 126 -2.62 12.49 11.84
N THR A 127 -2.55 13.27 10.77
CA THR A 127 -1.51 13.15 9.74
C THR A 127 -0.68 14.42 9.66
N GLY A 128 0.64 14.31 9.70
CA GLY A 128 1.57 15.44 9.64
C GLY A 128 2.88 15.13 8.92
N ALA A 129 3.72 16.15 8.70
CA ALA A 129 4.99 16.02 7.97
C ALA A 129 6.14 15.49 8.83
N SER A 130 6.02 15.56 10.17
CA SER A 130 7.00 15.04 11.11
C SER A 130 6.33 14.07 12.11
N ALA A 131 7.02 12.97 12.42
CA ALA A 131 6.54 11.98 13.37
C ALA A 131 6.31 12.61 14.76
N GLU A 132 7.32 13.32 15.27
CA GLU A 132 7.31 13.91 16.62
C GLU A 132 6.17 14.91 16.83
N ALA A 133 5.97 15.86 15.90
CA ALA A 133 4.88 16.84 16.04
C ALA A 133 3.50 16.20 15.90
N THR A 134 3.38 15.11 15.13
CA THR A 134 2.11 14.39 14.96
C THR A 134 1.78 13.53 16.18
N ILE A 135 2.79 12.93 16.83
CA ILE A 135 2.66 12.23 18.12
C ILE A 135 2.24 13.21 19.20
N ASP A 136 2.94 14.34 19.34
CA ASP A 136 2.66 15.36 20.37
C ASP A 136 1.24 15.93 20.21
N LEU A 137 0.80 16.20 18.99
CA LEU A 137 -0.55 16.69 18.72
C LEU A 137 -1.64 15.70 19.17
N VAL A 138 -1.50 14.41 18.83
CA VAL A 138 -2.47 13.37 19.20
C VAL A 138 -2.44 13.08 20.70
N GLY A 139 -1.26 13.11 21.32
CA GLY A 139 -1.09 12.96 22.76
C GLY A 139 -1.78 14.07 23.54
N ARG A 140 -1.45 15.34 23.23
CA ARG A 140 -2.08 16.49 23.87
C ARG A 140 -3.59 16.52 23.68
N PHE A 141 -4.08 16.12 22.50
CA PHE A 141 -5.52 16.03 22.25
C PHE A 141 -6.18 15.00 23.16
N SER A 142 -5.54 13.83 23.33
CA SER A 142 -6.05 12.75 24.19
C SER A 142 -6.09 13.19 25.66
N ASP A 143 -5.03 13.85 26.14
CA ASP A 143 -4.96 14.38 27.50
C ASP A 143 -6.01 15.48 27.73
N ALA A 144 -6.18 16.39 26.76
CA ALA A 144 -7.20 17.44 26.82
C ALA A 144 -8.63 16.87 26.82
N ALA A 145 -8.89 15.81 26.04
CA ALA A 145 -10.19 15.13 26.03
C ALA A 145 -10.53 14.52 27.41
N ILE A 146 -9.53 13.89 28.07
CA ILE A 146 -9.70 13.34 29.41
C ILE A 146 -9.96 14.46 30.42
N ALA A 147 -9.13 15.51 30.42
CA ALA A 147 -9.29 16.65 31.32
C ALA A 147 -10.65 17.34 31.16
N TYR A 148 -11.14 17.48 29.93
CA TYR A 148 -12.46 18.05 29.64
C TYR A 148 -13.59 17.21 30.24
N THR A 149 -13.55 15.88 30.07
CA THR A 149 -14.58 15.00 30.67
C THR A 149 -14.50 14.95 32.20
N GLN A 150 -13.30 15.06 32.78
CA GLN A 150 -13.11 15.18 34.23
C GLN A 150 -13.71 16.49 34.76
N ALA A 151 -13.51 17.61 34.07
CA ALA A 151 -14.08 18.89 34.45
C ALA A 151 -15.62 18.87 34.42
N MET A 152 -16.19 18.23 33.38
CA MET A 152 -17.64 18.03 33.27
C MET A 152 -18.20 17.21 34.45
N GLN A 153 -17.61 16.06 34.76
CA GLN A 153 -18.02 15.24 35.91
C GLN A 153 -17.88 15.99 37.24
N ARG A 154 -16.82 16.80 37.39
CA ARG A 154 -16.63 17.64 38.59
C ARG A 154 -17.77 18.63 38.76
N GLN A 155 -18.17 19.29 37.68
CA GLN A 155 -19.25 20.28 37.69
C GLN A 155 -20.60 19.61 37.99
N GLU A 156 -20.87 18.45 37.41
CA GLU A 156 -22.08 17.66 37.67
C GLU A 156 -22.14 17.21 39.14
N ALA A 157 -21.05 16.66 39.67
CA ALA A 157 -20.95 16.24 41.07
C ALA A 157 -21.05 17.43 42.04
N ALA A 158 -20.51 18.60 41.67
CA ALA A 158 -20.67 19.83 42.43
C ALA A 158 -22.15 20.25 42.51
N ALA A 159 -22.87 20.25 41.38
CA ALA A 159 -24.29 20.58 41.33
C ALA A 159 -25.17 19.56 42.08
N ALA A 160 -24.94 18.27 41.85
CA ALA A 160 -25.69 17.20 42.51
C ALA A 160 -25.50 17.23 44.03
N GLY A 161 -24.27 17.37 44.50
CA GLY A 161 -24.01 17.45 45.93
C GLY A 161 -24.59 18.72 46.55
N ALA A 162 -24.67 19.86 45.85
CA ALA A 162 -25.27 21.07 46.40
C ALA A 162 -26.77 20.87 46.67
N GLY A 163 -27.45 20.08 45.82
CA GLY A 163 -28.83 19.65 46.07
C GLY A 163 -28.95 18.74 47.30
N VAL A 164 -28.04 17.78 47.47
CA VAL A 164 -28.01 16.89 48.65
C VAL A 164 -27.68 17.66 49.92
N ASP A 165 -26.72 18.58 49.88
CA ASP A 165 -26.31 19.42 51.01
C ASP A 165 -27.50 20.27 51.50
N HIS A 166 -28.28 20.84 50.57
CA HIS A 166 -29.51 21.58 50.89
C HIS A 166 -30.63 20.68 51.46
N GLN A 167 -30.82 19.48 50.91
CA GLN A 167 -31.80 18.53 51.48
C GLN A 167 -31.41 18.08 52.89
N LEU A 168 -30.12 17.84 53.12
CA LEU A 168 -29.59 17.46 54.42
C LEU A 168 -29.81 18.57 55.45
N SER A 169 -29.57 19.84 55.10
CA SER A 169 -29.83 20.95 56.01
C SER A 169 -31.31 21.06 56.38
N LEU A 170 -32.23 20.89 55.41
CA LEU A 170 -33.67 20.89 55.69
C LEU A 170 -34.08 19.77 56.65
N VAL A 171 -33.56 18.55 56.46
CA VAL A 171 -33.85 17.42 57.35
C VAL A 171 -33.24 17.63 58.73
N GLU A 172 -32.03 18.20 58.83
CA GLU A 172 -31.40 18.52 60.11
C GLU A 172 -32.16 19.62 60.88
N ASP A 173 -32.66 20.64 60.17
CA ASP A 173 -33.55 21.67 60.74
C ASP A 173 -34.87 21.05 61.23
N GLU A 174 -35.46 20.11 60.48
CA GLU A 174 -36.69 19.39 60.86
C GLU A 174 -36.47 18.47 62.07
N ILE A 175 -35.35 17.76 62.14
CA ILE A 175 -34.94 16.97 63.31
C ILE A 175 -34.75 17.88 64.53
N ALA A 176 -34.14 19.05 64.36
CA ALA A 176 -33.95 20.02 65.43
C ALA A 176 -35.28 20.60 65.93
N ALA A 177 -36.21 20.91 65.02
CA ALA A 177 -37.55 21.40 65.35
C ALA A 177 -38.39 20.34 66.08
N GLU A 178 -38.41 19.10 65.58
CA GLU A 178 -39.10 17.98 66.24
C GLU A 178 -38.48 17.70 67.62
N ARG A 179 -37.15 17.73 67.74
CA ARG A 179 -36.47 17.58 69.03
C ARG A 179 -36.84 18.67 70.03
N ALA A 180 -37.07 19.91 69.58
CA ALA A 180 -37.50 21.02 70.42
C ALA A 180 -38.99 20.93 70.81
N ALA A 181 -39.82 20.26 69.99
CA ALA A 181 -41.24 20.05 70.26
C ALA A 181 -41.50 18.94 71.31
N ILE A 182 -40.53 18.05 71.53
CA ILE A 182 -40.62 16.98 72.54
C ILE A 182 -40.50 17.59 73.96
N PRO A 183 -41.50 17.42 74.85
CA PRO A 183 -41.40 17.84 76.24
C PRO A 183 -40.17 17.25 76.94
N ALA A 184 -39.47 18.04 77.77
CA ALA A 184 -38.24 17.60 78.45
C ALA A 184 -38.43 16.31 79.30
N ALA A 185 -39.65 16.06 79.78
CA ALA A 185 -40.00 14.86 80.55
C ALA A 185 -40.10 13.57 79.70
N SER A 186 -40.41 13.68 78.40
CA SER A 186 -40.59 12.53 77.49
C SER A 186 -39.39 12.28 76.57
N LEU A 187 -38.40 13.19 76.55
CA LEU A 187 -37.24 13.15 75.66
C LEU A 187 -36.37 11.88 75.84
N ALA A 188 -36.21 11.40 77.07
CA ALA A 188 -35.48 10.16 77.35
C ALA A 188 -36.24 8.91 76.86
N THR A 189 -37.57 8.92 76.98
CA THR A 189 -38.46 7.83 76.58
C THR A 189 -38.54 7.72 75.06
N VAL A 190 -38.71 8.86 74.36
CA VAL A 190 -38.75 8.94 72.89
C VAL A 190 -37.39 8.55 72.29
N ALA A 191 -36.28 9.02 72.86
CA ALA A 191 -34.93 8.64 72.42
C ALA A 191 -34.63 7.15 72.64
N ALA A 192 -35.05 6.58 73.78
CA ALA A 192 -34.91 5.16 74.05
C ALA A 192 -35.74 4.30 73.08
N TYR A 193 -36.95 4.75 72.72
CA TYR A 193 -37.77 4.09 71.71
C TYR A 193 -37.14 4.16 70.31
N ALA A 194 -36.67 5.35 69.89
CA ALA A 194 -36.02 5.54 68.60
C ALA A 194 -34.75 4.69 68.43
N ALA A 195 -34.03 4.42 69.52
CA ALA A 195 -32.80 3.63 69.55
C ALA A 195 -33.00 2.09 69.64
N LEU A 196 -34.24 1.60 69.71
CA LEU A 196 -34.52 0.16 69.70
C LEU A 196 -34.13 -0.44 68.34
N PRO A 197 -33.42 -1.59 68.29
CA PRO A 197 -33.16 -2.31 67.06
C PRO A 197 -34.47 -2.81 66.44
N ASP A 198 -34.57 -2.75 65.10
CA ASP A 198 -35.76 -3.16 64.35
C ASP A 198 -36.26 -4.55 64.77
N TYR A 199 -37.33 -4.57 65.57
CA TYR A 199 -38.25 -5.70 65.58
C TYR A 199 -39.36 -5.34 64.61
N PRO A 200 -39.66 -6.17 63.60
CA PRO A 200 -40.73 -5.89 62.66
C PRO A 200 -42.05 -5.81 63.44
N ALA A 201 -42.55 -4.59 63.64
CA ALA A 201 -43.91 -4.39 64.14
C ALA A 201 -44.87 -5.04 63.14
N PRO A 202 -45.88 -5.80 63.58
CA PRO A 202 -46.83 -6.40 62.68
C PRO A 202 -47.67 -5.30 62.02
N ASN A 203 -47.40 -5.08 60.73
CA ASN A 203 -48.36 -4.72 59.67
C ASN A 203 -48.78 -3.26 59.43
N ALA A 204 -48.26 -2.23 60.11
CA ALA A 204 -48.57 -0.84 59.72
C ALA A 204 -47.60 -0.25 58.67
N GLY A 205 -46.29 -0.36 58.88
CA GLY A 205 -45.28 0.22 57.97
C GLY A 205 -45.15 -0.50 56.62
N ASN A 206 -45.63 -1.74 56.52
CA ASN A 206 -45.42 -2.58 55.34
C ASN A 206 -46.44 -2.31 54.21
N VAL A 207 -47.62 -1.77 54.50
CA VAL A 207 -48.64 -1.48 53.48
C VAL A 207 -48.33 -0.17 52.75
N GLN A 208 -47.98 0.90 53.49
CA GLN A 208 -47.58 2.19 52.91
C GLN A 208 -46.39 2.05 51.96
N GLN A 209 -45.36 1.29 52.38
CA GLN A 209 -44.16 1.06 51.58
C GLN A 209 -44.48 0.27 50.30
N ARG A 210 -45.36 -0.73 50.39
CA ARG A 210 -45.81 -1.51 49.23
C ARG A 210 -46.67 -0.70 48.26
N ILE A 211 -47.50 0.23 48.75
CA ILE A 211 -48.23 1.19 47.92
C ILE A 211 -47.24 2.08 47.18
N GLN A 212 -46.22 2.60 47.86
CA GLN A 212 -45.22 3.46 47.24
C GLN A 212 -44.40 2.71 46.17
N THR A 213 -43.91 1.51 46.48
CA THR A 213 -43.19 0.68 45.49
C THR A 213 -44.09 0.29 44.30
N ALA A 214 -45.39 0.07 44.54
CA ALA A 214 -46.34 -0.23 43.47
C ALA A 214 -46.60 0.98 42.56
N ARG A 215 -46.60 2.21 43.10
CA ARG A 215 -46.67 3.47 42.33
C ARG A 215 -45.43 3.67 41.48
N ASP A 216 -44.24 3.53 42.05
CA ASP A 216 -42.99 3.73 41.32
C ASP A 216 -42.86 2.74 40.14
N ARG A 217 -43.33 1.49 40.32
CA ARG A 217 -43.41 0.50 39.23
C ARG A 217 -44.44 0.87 38.15
N LEU A 218 -45.56 1.47 38.54
CA LEU A 218 -46.56 1.94 37.57
C LEU A 218 -45.99 3.08 36.72
N ASP A 219 -45.23 4.00 37.32
CA ASP A 219 -44.59 5.10 36.61
C ASP A 219 -43.52 4.60 35.62
N ASP A 220 -42.67 3.64 36.00
CA ASP A 220 -41.71 3.01 35.06
C ASP A 220 -42.43 2.27 33.91
N LEU A 221 -43.56 1.61 34.19
CA LEU A 221 -44.35 0.94 33.16
C LEU A 221 -45.03 1.94 32.20
N LEU A 222 -45.46 3.10 32.67
CA LEU A 222 -46.08 4.15 31.85
C LEU A 222 -45.07 4.89 30.96
N VAL A 223 -43.79 4.89 31.33
CA VAL A 223 -42.70 5.37 30.45
C VAL A 223 -42.52 4.44 29.24
N ARG A 224 -42.74 3.12 29.42
CA ARG A 224 -42.46 2.09 28.41
C ARG A 224 -43.67 1.65 27.61
N TYR A 225 -44.86 1.72 28.21
CA TYR A 225 -46.10 1.18 27.65
C TYR A 225 -47.24 2.21 27.75
N THR A 226 -48.14 2.20 26.78
CA THR A 226 -49.34 3.05 26.81
C THR A 226 -50.35 2.55 27.85
N GLU A 227 -51.26 3.44 28.28
CA GLU A 227 -52.24 3.14 29.34
C GLU A 227 -53.16 1.94 29.05
N ALA A 228 -53.29 1.54 27.77
CA ALA A 228 -54.10 0.40 27.36
C ALA A 228 -53.39 -0.97 27.53
N HIS A 229 -52.10 -0.98 27.84
CA HIS A 229 -51.30 -2.21 27.92
C HIS A 229 -51.72 -3.10 29.11
N PRO A 230 -51.82 -4.44 28.95
CA PRO A 230 -52.31 -5.34 29.99
C PRO A 230 -51.52 -5.27 31.31
N LEU A 231 -50.18 -5.14 31.24
CA LEU A 231 -49.33 -5.02 32.44
C LEU A 231 -49.59 -3.72 33.23
N VAL A 232 -49.86 -2.61 32.54
CA VAL A 232 -50.18 -1.32 33.18
C VAL A 232 -51.54 -1.41 33.89
N ARG A 233 -52.51 -2.06 33.25
CA ARG A 233 -53.84 -2.31 33.84
C ARG A 233 -53.76 -3.20 35.07
N GLU A 234 -53.01 -4.30 34.99
CA GLU A 234 -52.80 -5.22 36.09
C GLU A 234 -52.13 -4.52 37.28
N GLN A 235 -51.05 -3.76 37.02
CA GLN A 235 -50.36 -3.02 38.07
C GLN A 235 -51.25 -1.96 38.73
N ARG A 236 -52.07 -1.26 37.94
CA ARG A 236 -53.02 -0.27 38.46
C ARG A 236 -54.08 -0.92 39.36
N THR A 237 -54.58 -2.10 39.00
CA THR A 237 -55.52 -2.86 39.84
C THR A 237 -54.88 -3.36 41.14
N GLN A 238 -53.61 -3.78 41.09
CA GLN A 238 -52.87 -4.15 42.30
C GLN A 238 -52.68 -2.97 43.24
N LEU A 239 -52.36 -1.79 42.69
CA LEU A 239 -52.24 -0.56 43.47
C LEU A 239 -53.57 -0.18 44.15
N THR A 240 -54.68 -0.24 43.42
CA THR A 240 -56.01 0.09 44.00
C THR A 240 -56.38 -0.88 45.10
N ALA A 241 -56.10 -2.18 44.92
CA ALA A 241 -56.35 -3.19 45.94
C ALA A 241 -55.56 -2.94 47.23
N LEU A 242 -54.30 -2.48 47.11
CA LEU A 242 -53.46 -2.13 48.25
C LEU A 242 -53.99 -0.89 48.99
N GLU A 243 -54.38 0.16 48.26
CA GLU A 243 -54.98 1.38 48.82
C GLU A 243 -56.32 1.11 49.53
N ASP A 244 -57.12 0.18 49.01
CA ASP A 244 -58.37 -0.24 49.64
C ASP A 244 -58.14 -1.03 50.94
N THR A 245 -57.07 -1.81 51.04
CA THR A 245 -56.65 -2.44 52.31
C THR A 245 -56.24 -1.41 53.35
N GLU A 246 -55.56 -0.34 52.94
CA GLU A 246 -55.20 0.76 53.84
C GLU A 246 -56.46 1.47 54.37
N ARG A 247 -57.42 1.79 53.49
CA ARG A 247 -58.71 2.37 53.88
C ARG A 247 -59.53 1.49 54.82
N ARG A 248 -59.53 0.17 54.60
CA ARG A 248 -60.22 -0.78 55.50
C ARG A 248 -59.53 -0.88 56.86
N SER A 249 -58.20 -0.86 56.90
CA SER A 249 -57.45 -0.90 58.15
C SER A 249 -57.63 0.37 58.99
N THR A 250 -57.72 1.53 58.35
CA THR A 250 -57.99 2.82 59.01
C THR A 250 -59.46 2.95 59.45
N SER A 251 -60.41 2.36 58.72
CA SER A 251 -61.82 2.28 59.12
C SER A 251 -62.08 1.30 60.27
N ALA A 252 -61.36 0.17 60.33
CA ALA A 252 -61.53 -0.82 61.40
C ALA A 252 -60.99 -0.34 62.76
N ALA A 253 -60.04 0.60 62.76
CA ALA A 253 -59.49 1.18 63.99
C ALA A 253 -60.42 2.20 64.67
N ALA A 254 -61.52 2.62 64.02
CA ALA A 254 -62.43 3.63 64.55
C ALA A 254 -63.62 3.06 65.34
N ASP A 255 -63.85 1.73 65.35
CA ASP A 255 -65.12 1.14 65.81
C ASP A 255 -65.02 0.10 66.96
N GLU A 256 -63.89 -0.04 67.67
CA GLU A 256 -63.76 -1.02 68.77
C GLU A 256 -63.64 -0.39 70.18
N ALA A 257 -64.72 -0.53 70.97
CA ALA A 257 -64.74 -0.47 72.44
C ALA A 257 -64.60 -1.90 73.04
N PRO A 258 -64.20 -2.07 74.32
CA PRO A 258 -63.44 -3.23 74.77
C PRO A 258 -64.29 -4.42 75.23
N ALA A 259 -63.96 -5.64 74.79
CA ALA A 259 -64.48 -6.88 75.39
C ALA A 259 -63.46 -8.04 75.33
N SER A 260 -63.00 -8.42 76.54
CA SER A 260 -62.52 -9.72 77.07
C SER A 260 -61.60 -10.68 76.28
N PRO A 261 -60.70 -11.42 76.99
CA PRO A 261 -59.50 -12.02 76.38
C PRO A 261 -59.70 -13.47 75.91
N ARG A 262 -58.97 -13.86 74.85
CA ARG A 262 -58.68 -15.26 74.51
C ARG A 262 -57.17 -15.53 74.58
N PRO A 263 -56.74 -16.75 74.94
CA PRO A 263 -55.34 -17.04 75.21
C PRO A 263 -54.62 -17.37 73.89
N SER A 264 -53.52 -16.67 73.62
CA SER A 264 -52.55 -17.09 72.62
C SER A 264 -51.18 -17.28 73.27
N THR A 265 -50.77 -18.53 73.29
CA THR A 265 -49.43 -19.03 73.56
C THR A 265 -48.44 -18.58 72.48
N SER A 266 -47.41 -17.80 72.83
CA SER A 266 -46.10 -17.74 72.15
C SER A 266 -45.11 -16.91 72.99
N PRO A 267 -43.78 -17.13 72.86
CA PRO A 267 -42.85 -17.07 73.98
C PRO A 267 -42.44 -15.64 74.37
N ALA A 268 -42.08 -15.53 75.65
CA ALA A 268 -41.62 -14.33 76.33
C ALA A 268 -40.51 -13.58 75.57
N ALA A 269 -40.83 -12.36 75.13
CA ALA A 269 -39.89 -11.27 74.96
C ALA A 269 -39.98 -10.35 76.20
N PRO A 270 -38.90 -9.65 76.61
CA PRO A 270 -38.80 -9.05 77.93
C PRO A 270 -39.74 -7.84 78.08
N SER A 271 -40.86 -8.03 78.75
CA SER A 271 -41.89 -7.03 79.06
C SER A 271 -41.48 -6.13 80.24
N ALA A 272 -40.29 -5.53 80.19
CA ALA A 272 -39.81 -4.63 81.26
C ALA A 272 -39.85 -3.14 80.90
N PHE A 273 -40.16 -2.77 79.65
CA PHE A 273 -40.10 -1.36 79.18
C PHE A 273 -41.46 -0.70 78.87
N TYR A 274 -42.57 -1.44 78.87
CA TYR A 274 -43.86 -0.97 78.35
C TYR A 274 -44.89 -0.50 79.40
N GLY A 275 -44.45 -0.12 80.61
CA GLY A 275 -45.36 0.30 81.67
C GLY A 275 -45.84 1.76 81.59
N HIS A 276 -45.17 2.64 80.84
CA HIS A 276 -45.33 4.10 81.00
C HIS A 276 -45.20 4.94 79.71
N VAL A 277 -45.26 4.36 78.51
CA VAL A 277 -45.13 5.13 77.25
C VAL A 277 -46.51 5.45 76.67
N THR A 278 -46.79 6.72 76.45
CA THR A 278 -48.05 7.20 75.86
C THR A 278 -48.07 6.98 74.33
N PRO A 279 -49.25 6.84 73.70
CA PRO A 279 -49.37 6.73 72.23
C PRO A 279 -48.74 7.90 71.47
N GLU A 280 -48.76 9.10 72.05
CA GLU A 280 -48.13 10.30 71.48
C GLU A 280 -46.60 10.19 71.45
N GLU A 281 -45.97 9.67 72.51
CA GLU A 281 -44.52 9.45 72.58
C GLU A 281 -44.04 8.40 71.55
N VAL A 282 -44.85 7.37 71.28
CA VAL A 282 -44.56 6.39 70.23
C VAL A 282 -44.60 7.03 68.84
N ALA A 283 -45.63 7.84 68.56
CA ALA A 283 -45.76 8.54 67.28
C ALA A 283 -44.62 9.54 67.03
N MET A 284 -44.19 10.27 68.06
CA MET A 284 -43.01 11.14 68.00
C MET A 284 -41.73 10.34 67.75
N GLY A 285 -41.57 9.18 68.39
CA GLY A 285 -40.43 8.28 68.20
C GLY A 285 -40.32 7.69 66.79
N GLU A 286 -41.44 7.31 66.17
CA GLU A 286 -41.49 6.84 64.78
C GLU A 286 -41.13 7.96 63.78
N ARG A 287 -41.67 9.17 63.97
CA ARG A 287 -41.30 10.33 63.14
C ARG A 287 -39.81 10.64 63.24
N PHE A 288 -39.27 10.71 64.45
CA PHE A 288 -37.86 10.96 64.69
C PHE A 288 -36.97 9.89 64.04
N ARG A 289 -37.33 8.61 64.16
CA ARG A 289 -36.62 7.49 63.53
C ARG A 289 -36.65 7.60 62.00
N SER A 290 -37.77 7.99 61.41
CA SER A 290 -37.90 8.18 59.95
C SER A 290 -37.01 9.30 59.43
N LEU A 291 -36.90 10.42 60.16
CA LEU A 291 -36.02 11.53 59.82
C LEU A 291 -34.54 11.15 59.95
N GLU A 292 -34.16 10.43 61.00
CA GLU A 292 -32.78 9.92 61.15
C GLU A 292 -32.41 8.90 60.06
N SER A 293 -33.36 8.06 59.63
CA SER A 293 -33.17 7.16 58.49
C SER A 293 -32.96 7.94 57.18
N ASN A 294 -33.80 8.96 56.91
CA ASN A 294 -33.63 9.85 55.76
C ASN A 294 -32.28 10.58 55.80
N ARG A 295 -31.87 11.08 56.97
CA ARG A 295 -30.57 11.71 57.19
C ARG A 295 -29.41 10.75 56.89
N ALA A 296 -29.48 9.50 57.36
CA ALA A 296 -28.45 8.50 57.08
C ALA A 296 -28.30 8.21 55.57
N VAL A 297 -29.41 8.14 54.84
CA VAL A 297 -29.41 7.96 53.37
C VAL A 297 -28.78 9.17 52.66
N LEU A 298 -29.12 10.39 53.07
CA LEU A 298 -28.54 11.61 52.49
C LEU A 298 -27.04 11.74 52.77
N ILE A 299 -26.58 11.36 53.98
CA ILE A 299 -25.15 11.28 54.31
C ILE A 299 -24.45 10.24 53.43
N GLY A 300 -25.09 9.09 53.17
CA GLY A 300 -24.60 8.08 52.23
C GLY A 300 -24.41 8.66 50.82
N ARG A 301 -25.41 9.37 50.30
CA ARG A 301 -25.33 10.09 49.01
C ARG A 301 -24.24 11.13 48.98
N GLN A 302 -24.12 11.94 50.03
CA GLN A 302 -23.07 12.96 50.11
C GLN A 302 -21.66 12.33 50.04
N ARG A 303 -21.43 11.22 50.76
CA ARG A 303 -20.16 10.48 50.70
C ARG A 303 -19.90 9.87 49.33
N ALA A 304 -20.92 9.37 48.65
CA ALA A 304 -20.79 8.80 47.30
C ALA A 304 -20.43 9.86 46.23
N ILE A 305 -20.88 11.11 46.41
CA ILE A 305 -20.62 12.22 45.47
C ILE A 305 -19.20 12.81 45.64
N GLN A 306 -18.66 12.82 46.86
CA GLN A 306 -17.33 13.40 47.17
C GLN A 306 -16.19 12.96 46.24
N PRO A 307 -15.95 11.66 45.94
CA PRO A 307 -14.85 11.27 45.07
C PRO A 307 -14.93 11.87 43.66
N PHE A 308 -16.14 12.12 43.15
CA PHE A 308 -16.35 12.76 41.85
C PHE A 308 -16.15 14.29 41.88
N ARG A 309 -16.30 14.93 43.04
CA ARG A 309 -15.96 16.35 43.24
C ARG A 309 -14.44 16.54 43.33
N ASP A 310 -13.77 15.70 44.11
CA ASP A 310 -12.35 15.85 44.38
C ASP A 310 -11.49 15.36 43.22
N ASN A 311 -11.74 14.12 42.75
CA ASN A 311 -10.93 13.48 41.71
C ASN A 311 -11.79 12.62 40.76
N PRO A 312 -12.54 13.25 39.84
CA PRO A 312 -13.38 12.53 38.89
C PRO A 312 -12.53 11.67 37.94
N PRO A 313 -12.95 10.43 37.65
CA PRO A 313 -12.22 9.54 36.75
C PRO A 313 -12.29 9.96 35.27
N GLY A 314 -13.27 10.78 34.86
CA GLY A 314 -13.55 11.11 33.46
C GLY A 314 -14.35 10.01 32.76
N TYR A 315 -14.80 10.29 31.53
CA TYR A 315 -15.54 9.32 30.69
C TYR A 315 -14.62 8.57 29.71
N PHE A 316 -13.37 9.01 29.54
CA PHE A 316 -12.40 8.36 28.65
C PHE A 316 -11.16 7.88 29.42
N ARG A 317 -10.60 6.76 28.99
CA ARG A 317 -9.26 6.30 29.39
C ARG A 317 -8.41 5.99 28.16
N VAL A 318 -7.10 6.21 28.27
CA VAL A 318 -6.15 5.82 27.22
C VAL A 318 -6.01 4.30 27.23
N LEU A 319 -6.43 3.65 26.14
CA LEU A 319 -6.33 2.20 25.96
C LEU A 319 -4.97 1.80 25.37
N LEU A 320 -4.50 2.56 24.38
CA LEU A 320 -3.19 2.43 23.78
C LEU A 320 -2.47 3.77 23.84
N ALA A 321 -1.25 3.78 24.37
CA ALA A 321 -0.36 4.93 24.33
C ALA A 321 -0.09 5.35 22.88
N VAL A 322 0.17 6.65 22.67
CA VAL A 322 0.38 7.22 21.34
C VAL A 322 1.56 6.53 20.64
N THR A 323 1.27 5.72 19.63
CA THR A 323 2.29 5.09 18.80
C THR A 323 2.36 5.78 17.45
N ALA A 324 3.53 6.28 17.07
CA ALA A 324 3.79 6.62 15.67
C ALA A 324 3.93 5.34 14.87
N ASN A 325 2.84 4.97 14.22
CA ASN A 325 2.85 3.90 13.26
C ASN A 325 3.22 4.51 11.90
N PRO A 326 4.34 4.11 11.24
CA PRO A 326 4.65 4.54 9.88
C PRO A 326 3.71 3.84 8.89
N THR A 327 2.40 3.99 9.07
CA THR A 327 1.36 3.17 8.42
C THR A 327 0.94 3.69 7.05
N LEU A 328 1.59 4.73 6.54
CA LEU A 328 1.60 5.03 5.12
C LEU A 328 3.04 5.34 4.68
N GLN A 329 3.94 4.35 4.75
CA GLN A 329 4.87 4.20 3.63
C GLN A 329 4.03 3.80 2.41
N HIS A 330 3.34 4.76 1.80
CA HIS A 330 3.07 4.61 0.38
C HIS A 330 4.44 4.38 -0.24
N ASN A 331 4.59 3.33 -1.04
CA ASN A 331 5.85 3.05 -1.73
C ASN A 331 6.08 4.18 -2.75
N HIS A 332 6.53 5.35 -2.28
CA HIS A 332 6.89 6.49 -3.12
C HIS A 332 8.01 6.09 -4.07
N ARG A 333 8.72 4.98 -3.81
CA ARG A 333 9.62 4.35 -4.78
C ARG A 333 8.91 3.97 -6.07
N LEU A 334 7.71 3.39 -5.99
CA LEU A 334 6.93 3.00 -7.17
C LEU A 334 6.37 4.24 -7.88
N GLU A 335 5.87 5.23 -7.14
CA GLU A 335 5.39 6.49 -7.73
C GLU A 335 6.53 7.28 -8.39
N MET A 336 7.67 7.44 -7.71
CA MET A 336 8.87 8.06 -8.28
C MET A 336 9.34 7.32 -9.54
N LEU A 337 9.30 5.98 -9.54
CA LEU A 337 9.64 5.18 -10.70
C LEU A 337 8.66 5.39 -11.85
N LEU A 338 7.35 5.45 -11.56
CA LEU A 338 6.30 5.65 -12.56
C LEU A 338 6.41 7.05 -13.20
N PHE A 339 6.68 8.09 -12.40
CA PHE A 339 6.92 9.45 -12.90
C PHE A 339 8.23 9.61 -13.65
N ALA A 340 9.30 8.93 -13.24
CA ALA A 340 10.55 8.88 -14.00
C ALA A 340 10.37 8.17 -15.36
N CYS A 341 9.60 7.07 -15.39
CA CYS A 341 9.22 6.38 -16.63
C CYS A 341 8.36 7.28 -17.54
N LEU A 342 7.38 7.99 -16.99
CA LEU A 342 6.55 8.93 -17.74
C LEU A 342 7.41 10.05 -18.35
N GLY A 343 8.36 10.60 -17.59
CA GLY A 343 9.34 11.56 -18.07
C GLY A 343 10.19 11.01 -19.21
N ALA A 344 10.70 9.78 -19.09
CA ALA A 344 11.48 9.13 -20.15
C ALA A 344 10.67 8.98 -21.45
N ILE A 345 9.39 8.62 -21.36
CA ILE A 345 8.48 8.48 -22.51
C ILE A 345 8.28 9.84 -23.19
N LEU A 346 7.99 10.89 -22.42
CA LEU A 346 7.85 12.27 -22.95
C LEU A 346 9.13 12.75 -23.65
N GLY A 347 10.31 12.46 -23.08
CA GLY A 347 11.60 12.78 -23.70
C GLY A 347 11.85 12.03 -25.02
N LEU A 348 11.41 10.78 -25.10
CA LEU A 348 11.50 9.97 -26.33
C LEU A 348 10.62 10.56 -27.45
N PHE A 349 9.35 10.84 -27.15
CA PHE A 349 8.41 11.39 -28.14
C PHE A 349 8.78 12.81 -28.54
N GLY A 350 9.18 13.66 -27.58
CA GLY A 350 9.60 15.04 -27.86
C GLY A 350 10.83 15.11 -28.76
N SER A 351 11.86 14.30 -28.48
CA SER A 351 13.08 14.26 -29.30
C SER A 351 12.82 13.65 -30.69
N THR A 352 11.99 12.62 -30.79
CA THR A 352 11.57 12.02 -32.06
C THR A 352 10.82 13.04 -32.91
N GLY A 353 9.88 13.78 -32.32
CA GLY A 353 9.13 14.84 -32.99
C GLY A 353 10.03 15.97 -33.48
N GLN A 354 11.00 16.42 -32.67
CA GLN A 354 11.95 17.46 -33.06
C GLN A 354 12.85 17.02 -34.23
N ILE A 355 13.31 15.76 -34.22
CA ILE A 355 14.13 15.19 -35.30
C ILE A 355 13.31 15.06 -36.58
N LEU A 356 12.07 14.58 -36.49
CA LEU A 356 11.17 14.48 -37.65
C LEU A 356 10.85 15.85 -38.24
N LEU A 357 10.62 16.86 -37.40
CA LEU A 357 10.37 18.23 -37.84
C LEU A 357 11.60 18.82 -38.54
N GLY A 358 12.80 18.60 -38.00
CA GLY A 358 14.05 19.02 -38.64
C GLY A 358 14.29 18.34 -39.99
N GLU A 359 13.97 17.05 -40.12
CA GLU A 359 14.11 16.31 -41.37
C GLU A 359 13.05 16.72 -42.41
N PHE A 360 11.82 17.01 -41.98
CA PHE A 360 10.73 17.45 -42.85
C PHE A 360 10.99 18.85 -43.44
N LEU A 361 11.67 19.71 -42.69
CA LEU A 361 12.05 21.07 -43.14
C LEU A 361 13.30 21.09 -44.02
N ASP A 362 14.04 19.98 -44.13
CA ASP A 362 15.27 19.89 -44.92
C ASP A 362 14.99 19.40 -46.34
N ASN A 363 15.09 20.31 -47.32
CA ASN A 363 14.73 20.05 -48.72
C ASN A 363 15.86 19.42 -49.56
N ARG A 364 16.95 18.96 -48.91
CA ARG A 364 18.11 18.40 -49.61
C ARG A 364 17.88 16.96 -50.08
N ILE A 365 18.48 16.61 -51.22
CA ILE A 365 18.43 15.26 -51.77
C ILE A 365 19.41 14.36 -50.98
N LYS A 366 18.90 13.30 -50.34
CA LYS A 366 19.69 12.44 -49.44
C LYS A 366 19.77 10.99 -49.89
N THR A 367 18.69 10.46 -50.48
CA THR A 367 18.58 9.03 -50.79
C THR A 367 18.43 8.75 -52.28
N ARG A 368 18.67 7.49 -52.68
CA ARG A 368 18.41 7.00 -54.05
C ARG A 368 16.97 7.23 -54.50
N ALA A 369 16.02 7.14 -53.56
CA ALA A 369 14.61 7.37 -53.82
C ALA A 369 14.34 8.86 -54.09
N ASP A 370 14.97 9.75 -53.32
CA ASP A 370 14.85 11.20 -53.53
C ASP A 370 15.39 11.61 -54.90
N VAL A 371 16.53 11.06 -55.34
CA VAL A 371 17.09 11.35 -56.67
C VAL A 371 16.11 10.97 -57.77
N ARG A 372 15.53 9.76 -57.75
CA ARG A 372 14.56 9.33 -58.75
C ARG A 372 13.28 10.18 -58.71
N ARG A 373 12.82 10.55 -57.52
CA ARG A 373 11.63 11.38 -57.31
C ARG A 373 11.82 12.80 -57.84
N VAL A 374 12.95 13.44 -57.52
CA VAL A 374 13.20 14.84 -57.85
C VAL A 374 13.65 15.00 -59.30
N THR A 375 14.56 14.16 -59.77
CA THR A 375 15.11 14.29 -61.14
C THR A 375 14.20 13.67 -62.20
N GLY A 376 13.39 12.66 -61.85
CA GLY A 376 12.64 11.85 -62.81
C GLY A 376 13.52 10.99 -63.73
N LEU A 377 14.83 10.92 -63.48
CA LEU A 377 15.80 10.17 -64.28
C LEU A 377 16.10 8.81 -63.64
N PRO A 378 16.47 7.79 -64.44
CA PRO A 378 16.95 6.53 -63.88
C PRO A 378 18.29 6.76 -63.18
N LEU A 379 18.38 6.37 -61.89
CA LEU A 379 19.63 6.38 -61.14
C LEU A 379 20.52 5.21 -61.61
N LEU A 380 21.66 5.52 -62.24
CA LEU A 380 22.57 4.51 -62.80
C LEU A 380 23.55 3.95 -61.79
N ALA A 381 24.18 4.83 -61.02
CA ALA A 381 25.23 4.46 -60.10
C ALA A 381 25.26 5.40 -58.90
N THR A 382 25.72 4.86 -57.79
CA THR A 382 25.96 5.61 -56.57
C THR A 382 27.41 5.43 -56.14
N LEU A 383 28.07 6.53 -55.78
CA LEU A 383 29.42 6.52 -55.23
C LEU A 383 29.31 6.82 -53.73
N GLY A 384 29.89 5.96 -52.90
CA GLY A 384 30.02 6.23 -51.46
C GLY A 384 31.02 7.36 -51.18
N ASP A 385 31.14 7.77 -49.92
CA ASP A 385 32.12 8.78 -49.54
C ASP A 385 33.57 8.30 -49.83
N LEU A 386 34.24 8.97 -50.77
CA LEU A 386 35.58 8.65 -51.25
C LEU A 386 36.61 8.57 -50.12
N LYS A 387 36.45 9.36 -49.05
CA LYS A 387 37.36 9.33 -47.88
C LYS A 387 37.35 8.00 -47.14
N GLN A 388 36.22 7.29 -47.19
CA GLN A 388 36.01 6.04 -46.47
C GLN A 388 36.30 4.81 -47.35
N LEU A 389 36.42 5.00 -48.68
CA LEU A 389 36.66 3.94 -49.66
C LEU A 389 38.16 3.69 -49.86
N GLN A 390 38.56 2.42 -49.72
CA GLN A 390 39.90 1.95 -50.06
C GLN A 390 40.18 2.15 -51.57
N PRO A 391 41.43 2.40 -52.00
CA PRO A 391 41.76 2.62 -53.41
C PRO A 391 41.26 1.51 -54.35
N VAL A 392 41.39 0.25 -53.92
CA VAL A 392 40.91 -0.93 -54.68
C VAL A 392 39.40 -0.91 -54.89
N ASP A 393 38.64 -0.43 -53.91
CA ASP A 393 37.18 -0.34 -54.01
C ASP A 393 36.76 0.79 -54.95
N ARG A 394 37.56 1.85 -55.09
CA ARG A 394 37.32 2.95 -56.06
C ARG A 394 37.50 2.47 -57.49
N ASP A 395 38.55 1.70 -57.77
CA ASP A 395 38.80 1.15 -59.11
C ASP A 395 37.75 0.10 -59.49
N ARG A 396 37.40 -0.79 -58.54
CA ARG A 396 36.32 -1.77 -58.71
C ARG A 396 34.98 -1.09 -58.98
N TRP A 397 34.70 -0.01 -58.25
CA TRP A 397 33.52 0.80 -58.48
C TRP A 397 33.54 1.45 -59.86
N GLY A 398 34.66 2.07 -60.26
CA GLY A 398 34.81 2.71 -61.57
C GLY A 398 34.56 1.74 -62.72
N PHE A 399 35.14 0.54 -62.65
CA PHE A 399 34.94 -0.53 -63.63
C PHE A 399 33.47 -1.00 -63.71
N ARG A 400 32.82 -1.21 -62.56
CA ARG A 400 31.39 -1.61 -62.51
C ARG A 400 30.47 -0.52 -63.07
N THR A 401 30.75 0.73 -62.74
CA THR A 401 29.96 1.87 -63.23
C THR A 401 30.16 2.04 -64.73
N TRP A 402 31.40 1.97 -65.22
CA TRP A 402 31.70 2.05 -66.66
C TRP A 402 31.00 0.94 -67.46
N THR A 403 31.08 -0.31 -67.02
CA THR A 403 30.41 -1.44 -67.70
C THR A 403 28.87 -1.28 -67.73
N ALA A 404 28.26 -0.76 -66.67
CA ALA A 404 26.83 -0.44 -66.65
C ALA A 404 26.46 0.74 -67.56
N LEU A 405 27.33 1.74 -67.64
CA LEU A 405 27.19 2.94 -68.47
C LEU A 405 27.35 2.63 -69.96
N GLN A 406 28.32 1.76 -70.30
CA GLN A 406 28.72 1.44 -71.66
C GLN A 406 27.54 0.94 -72.50
N HIS A 407 26.72 0.05 -71.93
CA HIS A 407 25.56 -0.51 -72.62
C HIS A 407 24.48 0.55 -72.93
N ARG A 408 24.39 1.62 -72.14
CA ARG A 408 23.39 2.68 -72.32
C ARG A 408 23.84 3.83 -73.21
N LEU A 409 25.14 4.12 -73.23
CA LEU A 409 25.71 5.18 -74.03
C LEU A 409 25.99 4.77 -75.49
N ASN A 410 26.10 3.47 -75.75
CA ASN A 410 26.43 2.96 -77.07
C ASN A 410 25.17 2.82 -77.94
N VAL A 411 24.87 3.86 -78.72
CA VAL A 411 23.72 3.91 -79.63
C VAL A 411 23.98 3.14 -80.95
N SER A 412 25.25 2.91 -81.32
CA SER A 412 25.62 2.18 -82.54
C SER A 412 27.04 1.60 -82.43
N PRO A 413 27.28 0.32 -82.78
CA PRO A 413 28.52 -0.41 -82.48
C PRO A 413 29.79 0.18 -83.11
N ASN A 414 29.67 1.00 -84.16
CA ASN A 414 30.80 1.54 -84.92
C ASN A 414 30.99 3.06 -84.73
N HIS A 415 30.47 3.64 -83.64
CA HIS A 415 30.60 5.07 -83.36
C HIS A 415 31.25 5.32 -81.99
N GLY A 416 31.99 6.42 -81.90
CA GLY A 416 32.54 6.94 -80.65
C GLY A 416 31.44 7.32 -79.66
N MET A 417 31.73 7.14 -78.37
CA MET A 417 30.81 7.40 -77.27
C MET A 417 31.08 8.79 -76.71
N ILE A 418 30.08 9.67 -76.71
CA ILE A 418 30.21 11.02 -76.15
C ILE A 418 29.24 11.16 -74.98
N CYS A 419 29.76 11.59 -73.83
CA CYS A 419 29.00 11.75 -72.59
C CYS A 419 29.36 13.07 -71.90
N GLY A 420 28.36 13.94 -71.71
CA GLY A 420 28.48 15.13 -70.88
C GLY A 420 28.07 14.85 -69.45
N ILE A 421 28.73 15.47 -68.47
CA ILE A 421 28.35 15.41 -67.06
C ILE A 421 28.16 16.82 -66.52
N THR A 422 26.99 17.09 -65.94
CA THR A 422 26.65 18.37 -65.30
C THR A 422 26.00 18.16 -63.93
N SER A 423 25.83 19.24 -63.17
CA SER A 423 25.32 19.27 -61.79
C SER A 423 24.65 20.60 -61.48
N ALA A 424 23.88 20.69 -60.38
CA ALA A 424 23.29 21.96 -59.94
C ALA A 424 24.35 22.94 -59.43
N HIS A 425 25.26 22.45 -58.58
CA HIS A 425 26.29 23.29 -57.94
C HIS A 425 27.73 22.90 -58.31
N ARG A 426 28.65 23.84 -58.05
CA ARG A 426 30.10 23.56 -58.04
C ARG A 426 30.46 22.68 -56.84
N GLY A 427 31.40 21.76 -57.02
CA GLY A 427 31.92 20.93 -55.93
C GLY A 427 31.09 19.68 -55.59
N GLU A 428 30.12 19.30 -56.43
CA GLU A 428 29.34 18.05 -56.28
C GLU A 428 30.12 16.79 -56.69
N GLY A 429 31.34 16.93 -57.25
CA GLY A 429 32.25 15.81 -57.54
C GLY A 429 32.32 15.34 -59.00
N ARG A 430 31.92 16.19 -59.96
CA ARG A 430 31.96 15.91 -61.41
C ARG A 430 33.34 15.48 -61.90
N SER A 431 34.38 16.27 -61.63
CA SER A 431 35.75 15.98 -62.08
C SER A 431 36.23 14.64 -61.53
N THR A 432 35.91 14.34 -60.27
CA THR A 432 36.26 13.06 -59.63
C THR A 432 35.55 11.87 -60.28
N TRP A 433 34.27 12.04 -60.64
CA TRP A 433 33.52 11.02 -61.37
C TRP A 433 34.06 10.77 -62.78
N ILE A 434 34.34 11.85 -63.51
CA ILE A 434 34.93 11.78 -64.85
C ILE A 434 36.29 11.08 -64.80
N ASP A 435 37.14 11.42 -63.83
CA ASP A 435 38.45 10.78 -63.66
C ASP A 435 38.37 9.28 -63.39
N LEU A 436 37.41 8.83 -62.58
CA LEU A 436 37.22 7.41 -62.28
C LEU A 436 36.68 6.65 -63.49
N LEU A 437 35.75 7.23 -64.23
CA LEU A 437 35.21 6.65 -65.46
C LEU A 437 36.23 6.62 -66.60
N ALA A 438 37.00 7.69 -66.75
CA ALA A 438 38.07 7.78 -67.75
C ALA A 438 39.15 6.71 -67.53
N ARG A 439 39.57 6.50 -66.27
CA ARG A 439 40.50 5.42 -65.92
C ARG A 439 39.91 4.04 -66.20
N ALA A 440 38.66 3.82 -65.83
CA ALA A 440 37.98 2.55 -66.08
C ALA A 440 37.84 2.25 -67.58
N ALA A 441 37.43 3.24 -68.39
CA ALA A 441 37.33 3.12 -69.84
C ALA A 441 38.69 2.84 -70.50
N GLY A 442 39.74 3.57 -70.09
CA GLY A 442 41.11 3.35 -70.57
C GLY A 442 41.63 1.95 -70.23
N SER A 443 41.33 1.43 -69.03
CA SER A 443 41.69 0.06 -68.65
C SER A 443 40.96 -1.02 -69.47
N CYS A 444 39.83 -0.68 -70.08
CA CYS A 444 39.08 -1.56 -70.98
C CYS A 444 39.54 -1.46 -72.44
N GLY A 445 40.62 -0.72 -72.74
CA GLY A 445 41.19 -0.58 -74.09
C GLY A 445 40.57 0.51 -74.95
N PHE A 446 39.72 1.39 -74.39
CA PHE A 446 39.19 2.54 -75.11
C PHE A 446 40.18 3.69 -75.13
N ARG A 447 40.20 4.46 -76.23
CA ARG A 447 40.85 5.77 -76.25
C ARG A 447 39.90 6.77 -75.58
N VAL A 448 40.39 7.53 -74.60
CA VAL A 448 39.59 8.45 -73.79
C VAL A 448 40.04 9.88 -74.02
N LEU A 449 39.09 10.77 -74.27
CA LEU A 449 39.28 12.20 -74.37
C LEU A 449 38.45 12.88 -73.28
N THR A 450 39.09 13.64 -72.39
CA THR A 450 38.41 14.45 -71.40
C THR A 450 38.45 15.92 -71.83
N ILE A 451 37.29 16.55 -71.92
CA ILE A 451 37.17 17.97 -72.25
C ILE A 451 36.65 18.70 -71.02
N THR A 452 37.42 19.65 -70.51
CA THR A 452 37.01 20.46 -69.35
C THR A 452 36.63 21.86 -69.81
N ALA A 453 35.34 22.20 -69.70
CA ALA A 453 34.82 23.51 -70.09
C ALA A 453 34.81 24.53 -68.92
N GLN A 454 35.66 24.30 -67.91
CA GLN A 454 35.79 25.19 -66.76
C GLN A 454 36.91 26.20 -66.99
N PRO A 455 36.76 27.47 -66.58
CA PRO A 455 37.86 28.42 -66.60
C PRO A 455 39.01 27.89 -65.72
N PRO A 456 40.28 28.12 -66.08
CA PRO A 456 41.40 27.77 -65.21
C PRO A 456 41.21 28.49 -63.86
N GLU A 457 41.22 27.72 -62.76
CA GLU A 457 41.05 28.25 -61.41
C GLU A 457 42.06 29.39 -61.18
N THR A 458 41.58 30.59 -60.82
CA THR A 458 42.45 31.71 -60.46
C THR A 458 43.34 31.28 -59.29
N THR A 459 44.65 31.54 -59.38
CA THR A 459 45.71 31.15 -58.46
C THR A 459 45.49 31.53 -56.97
N ALA A 460 44.42 32.27 -56.67
CA ALA A 460 44.00 32.64 -55.32
C ALA A 460 43.28 31.51 -54.54
N GLU A 461 42.70 30.50 -55.20
CA GLU A 461 42.00 29.39 -54.51
C GLU A 461 42.88 28.17 -54.22
N LEU A 462 44.03 28.03 -54.89
CA LEU A 462 45.00 26.95 -54.68
C LEU A 462 45.81 27.08 -53.37
N SER A 463 45.76 28.24 -52.70
CA SER A 463 46.53 28.53 -51.48
C SER A 463 45.74 28.41 -50.17
N ARG A 464 44.51 27.88 -50.19
CA ARG A 464 43.76 27.58 -48.95
C ARG A 464 44.13 26.17 -48.44
N PRO A 465 44.69 26.01 -47.22
CA PRO A 465 45.17 24.73 -46.72
C PRO A 465 44.07 23.71 -46.36
N ASP A 466 42.79 24.09 -46.46
CA ASP A 466 41.64 23.30 -46.02
C ASP A 466 40.81 22.68 -47.17
N ARG A 467 41.44 22.16 -48.24
CA ARG A 467 40.74 21.37 -49.28
C ARG A 467 40.99 19.87 -49.09
N PRO A 468 40.25 19.16 -48.21
CA PRO A 468 40.50 17.75 -47.87
C PRO A 468 40.00 16.72 -48.90
N ASP A 469 39.54 17.16 -50.07
CA ASP A 469 38.86 16.32 -51.09
C ASP A 469 39.60 16.23 -52.43
N ALA A 470 40.73 16.93 -52.59
CA ALA A 470 41.54 16.81 -53.80
C ALA A 470 42.40 15.54 -53.73
N LEU A 471 42.31 14.68 -54.74
CA LEU A 471 43.32 13.63 -54.94
C LEU A 471 44.70 14.29 -55.03
N PRO A 472 45.78 13.68 -54.52
CA PRO A 472 47.12 14.20 -54.75
C PRO A 472 47.34 14.32 -56.26
N ALA A 473 47.88 15.46 -56.70
CA ALA A 473 48.29 15.66 -58.08
C ALA A 473 49.14 14.46 -58.55
N PRO A 474 48.98 14.01 -59.80
CA PRO A 474 49.54 12.74 -60.25
C PRO A 474 51.05 12.73 -60.05
N LEU A 475 51.55 11.63 -59.46
CA LEU A 475 52.97 11.31 -59.43
C LEU A 475 53.52 11.37 -60.85
N THR A 476 54.60 12.12 -61.00
CA THR A 476 55.40 12.34 -62.20
C THR A 476 55.80 11.01 -62.87
N GLY A 477 55.04 10.62 -63.89
CA GLY A 477 55.45 9.76 -65.01
C GLY A 477 55.48 10.60 -66.29
N PRO A 478 56.19 10.18 -67.35
CA PRO A 478 56.62 11.07 -68.42
C PRO A 478 55.42 11.71 -69.11
N ALA A 479 55.32 13.04 -68.98
CA ALA A 479 54.44 13.97 -69.68
C ALA A 479 53.25 13.33 -70.42
N ALA A 480 52.11 13.19 -69.74
CA ALA A 480 50.85 13.39 -70.44
C ALA A 480 50.95 14.79 -71.05
N ALA A 481 51.04 14.88 -72.37
CA ALA A 481 51.28 16.11 -73.09
C ALA A 481 50.12 17.07 -72.87
N THR A 482 50.16 17.85 -71.79
CA THR A 482 49.32 19.03 -71.59
C THR A 482 49.67 19.99 -72.71
N LEU A 483 48.85 20.03 -73.76
CA LEU A 483 49.04 20.93 -74.89
C LEU A 483 48.99 22.37 -74.37
N THR A 484 50.17 22.97 -74.19
CA THR A 484 50.36 24.34 -73.76
C THR A 484 49.83 25.28 -74.83
N THR A 485 48.63 25.80 -74.57
CA THR A 485 48.16 27.18 -74.80
C THR A 485 48.36 27.89 -76.14
N ASN A 486 48.79 27.26 -77.24
CA ASN A 486 48.85 27.96 -78.54
C ASN A 486 48.45 27.20 -79.82
N VAL A 487 48.05 25.93 -79.80
CA VAL A 487 47.71 25.21 -81.05
C VAL A 487 46.64 24.15 -80.85
N LEU A 488 45.36 24.53 -80.95
CA LEU A 488 44.25 23.63 -81.36
C LEU A 488 43.11 24.51 -81.92
N THR A 489 43.32 25.13 -83.08
CA THR A 489 42.34 26.07 -83.67
C THR A 489 41.25 25.38 -84.50
N THR A 490 41.28 24.05 -84.67
CA THR A 490 40.19 23.31 -85.33
C THR A 490 39.99 21.90 -84.76
N PRO A 491 38.73 21.48 -84.51
CA PRO A 491 38.37 20.13 -84.09
C PRO A 491 38.93 18.99 -84.95
N ASN A 492 39.20 19.27 -86.23
CA ASN A 492 39.76 18.32 -87.19
C ASN A 492 41.21 17.91 -86.84
N GLN A 493 42.02 18.81 -86.28
CA GLN A 493 43.40 18.49 -85.87
C GLN A 493 43.43 17.54 -84.65
N ILE A 494 42.42 17.65 -83.77
CA ILE A 494 42.22 16.74 -82.65
C ILE A 494 41.81 15.35 -83.18
N ALA A 495 40.94 15.31 -84.20
CA ALA A 495 40.53 14.07 -84.84
C ALA A 495 41.69 13.34 -85.54
N GLU A 496 42.56 14.05 -86.26
CA GLU A 496 43.75 13.46 -86.91
C GLU A 496 44.75 12.88 -85.90
N ARG A 497 44.99 13.58 -84.78
CA ARG A 497 45.86 13.05 -83.72
C ARG A 497 45.24 11.88 -82.96
N LEU A 498 43.93 11.89 -82.72
CA LEU A 498 43.24 10.78 -82.08
C LEU A 498 43.14 9.54 -82.99
N ALA A 499 43.15 9.72 -84.31
CA ALA A 499 43.14 8.64 -85.29
C ALA A 499 44.47 7.87 -85.38
N ASP A 500 45.59 8.49 -84.99
CA ASP A 500 46.90 7.84 -84.94
C ASP A 500 46.94 6.71 -83.88
N ALA A 501 47.47 5.55 -84.26
CA ALA A 501 47.49 4.34 -83.42
C ALA A 501 48.44 4.46 -82.21
N ASN A 502 49.37 5.42 -82.23
CA ASN A 502 50.37 5.63 -81.18
C ASN A 502 49.99 6.73 -80.16
N SER A 503 48.80 7.32 -80.25
CA SER A 503 48.36 8.39 -79.35
C SER A 503 48.05 7.88 -77.94
N PRO A 504 48.33 8.68 -76.88
CA PRO A 504 48.06 8.27 -75.50
C PRO A 504 46.55 8.03 -75.30
N PRO A 505 46.18 7.02 -74.48
CA PRO A 505 44.79 6.64 -74.26
C PRO A 505 44.00 7.68 -73.45
N ARG A 506 44.64 8.74 -72.94
CA ARG A 506 43.99 9.84 -72.24
C ARG A 506 44.57 11.17 -72.74
N ILE A 507 43.70 12.06 -73.20
CA ILE A 507 44.03 13.44 -73.55
C ILE A 507 43.06 14.37 -72.79
N ASP A 508 43.59 15.35 -72.07
CA ASP A 508 42.79 16.34 -71.34
C ASP A 508 42.91 17.69 -72.05
N ILE A 509 41.77 18.27 -72.47
CA ILE A 509 41.72 19.56 -73.17
C ILE A 509 40.95 20.58 -72.32
N PRO A 510 41.61 21.64 -71.81
CA PRO A 510 40.91 22.76 -71.21
C PRO A 510 40.35 23.67 -72.32
N LEU A 511 39.03 23.91 -72.30
CA LEU A 511 38.42 24.92 -73.14
C LEU A 511 38.45 26.27 -72.40
N PRO A 512 38.93 27.37 -73.04
CA PRO A 512 38.76 28.70 -72.47
C PRO A 512 37.26 29.03 -72.36
N GLY A 513 36.89 30.02 -71.55
CA GLY A 513 35.51 30.52 -71.51
C GLY A 513 35.06 31.01 -72.89
N TRP A 514 34.27 30.23 -73.62
CA TRP A 514 33.81 30.59 -74.95
C TRP A 514 32.60 31.52 -74.85
N VAL A 515 32.73 32.74 -75.39
CA VAL A 515 31.55 33.52 -75.80
C VAL A 515 30.85 32.75 -76.91
N TRP A 516 29.62 32.30 -76.66
CA TRP A 516 28.84 31.52 -77.61
C TRP A 516 28.28 32.39 -78.73
N ASN A 517 28.67 32.10 -79.98
CA ASN A 517 28.09 32.69 -81.19
C ASN A 517 27.67 31.57 -82.18
N LEU A 518 26.92 31.91 -83.23
CA LEU A 518 26.40 30.94 -84.20
C LEU A 518 27.52 30.11 -84.87
N GLU A 519 28.66 30.74 -85.15
CA GLU A 519 29.80 30.11 -85.80
C GLU A 519 30.47 29.07 -84.89
N ARG A 520 30.73 29.40 -83.63
CA ARG A 520 31.26 28.47 -82.64
C ARG A 520 30.31 27.31 -82.37
N ARG A 521 28.99 27.57 -82.40
CA ARG A 521 27.98 26.51 -82.25
C ARG A 521 28.02 25.50 -83.38
N LYS A 522 28.22 25.96 -84.61
CA LYS A 522 28.47 25.09 -85.76
C LYS A 522 29.80 24.34 -85.62
N GLN A 523 30.89 25.01 -85.22
CA GLN A 523 32.19 24.37 -84.99
C GLN A 523 32.13 23.29 -83.91
N TRP A 524 31.44 23.53 -82.79
CA TRP A 524 31.25 22.56 -81.72
C TRP A 524 30.42 21.36 -82.19
N HIS A 525 29.36 21.60 -82.96
CA HIS A 525 28.55 20.53 -83.52
C HIS A 525 29.35 19.65 -84.49
N SER A 526 30.06 20.27 -85.45
CA SER A 526 30.91 19.55 -86.39
C SER A 526 32.07 18.81 -85.71
N ALA A 527 32.60 19.34 -84.60
CA ALA A 527 33.60 18.66 -83.77
C ALA A 527 33.08 17.34 -83.20
N LEU A 528 31.91 17.40 -82.56
CA LEU A 528 31.28 16.24 -81.94
C LEU A 528 30.93 15.18 -82.98
N GLU A 529 30.45 15.60 -84.17
CA GLU A 529 30.18 14.68 -85.28
C GLU A 529 31.45 14.00 -85.80
N ALA A 530 32.53 14.76 -86.01
CA ALA A 530 33.80 14.21 -86.47
C ALA A 530 34.40 13.21 -85.47
N TRP A 531 34.35 13.50 -84.17
CA TRP A 531 34.86 12.59 -83.15
C TRP A 531 33.98 11.36 -82.96
N ARG A 532 32.67 11.48 -83.19
CA ARG A 532 31.75 10.35 -83.16
C ARG A 532 32.04 9.32 -84.26
N ALA A 533 32.69 9.71 -85.35
CA ALA A 533 33.10 8.79 -86.43
C ALA A 533 34.32 7.92 -86.07
N ILE A 534 35.03 8.22 -84.97
CA ILE A 534 36.22 7.47 -84.55
C ILE A 534 35.79 6.27 -83.71
N GLU A 535 36.07 5.07 -84.21
CA GLU A 535 35.79 3.82 -83.48
C GLU A 535 36.63 3.71 -82.20
N HIS A 536 36.05 3.10 -81.16
CA HIS A 536 36.67 2.88 -79.85
C HIS A 536 37.13 4.17 -79.12
N LEU A 537 36.60 5.34 -79.49
CA LEU A 537 36.81 6.61 -78.79
C LEU A 537 35.69 6.89 -77.77
N VAL A 538 36.06 7.30 -76.56
CA VAL A 538 35.16 7.73 -75.49
C VAL A 538 35.49 9.18 -75.13
N ILE A 539 34.49 10.05 -75.14
CA ILE A 539 34.65 11.47 -74.83
C ILE A 539 33.82 11.81 -73.60
N PHE A 540 34.48 12.29 -72.55
CA PHE A 540 33.83 12.86 -71.38
C PHE A 540 33.93 14.38 -71.41
N VAL A 541 32.79 15.06 -71.39
CA VAL A 541 32.73 16.53 -71.35
C VAL A 541 32.30 16.98 -69.96
N GLU A 542 33.20 17.64 -69.23
CA GLU A 542 32.89 18.28 -67.95
C GLU A 542 32.24 19.64 -68.20
N LEU A 543 30.95 19.74 -67.91
CA LEU A 543 30.18 20.96 -68.06
C LEU A 543 30.21 21.80 -66.77
N PRO A 544 30.17 23.14 -66.88
CA PRO A 544 29.91 24.00 -65.73
C PRO A 544 28.53 23.70 -65.14
N PRO A 545 28.21 24.19 -63.92
CA PRO A 545 26.93 23.90 -63.30
C PRO A 545 25.78 24.34 -64.20
N ALA A 546 24.64 23.64 -64.18
CA ALA A 546 23.53 23.91 -65.09
C ALA A 546 22.91 25.30 -64.90
N SER A 547 23.09 25.90 -63.72
CA SER A 547 22.80 27.32 -63.43
C SER A 547 23.59 28.32 -64.30
N VAL A 548 24.68 27.88 -64.93
CA VAL A 548 25.50 28.69 -65.85
C VAL A 548 24.99 28.50 -67.28
N ALA A 549 24.61 29.59 -67.95
CA ALA A 549 24.00 29.56 -69.29
C ALA A 549 24.86 28.84 -70.34
N GLU A 550 26.19 28.96 -70.25
CA GLU A 550 27.13 28.27 -71.13
C GLU A 550 27.04 26.73 -71.01
N SER A 551 26.63 26.21 -69.86
CA SER A 551 26.43 24.77 -69.62
C SER A 551 25.33 24.22 -70.52
N VAL A 552 24.19 24.92 -70.58
CA VAL A 552 23.02 24.54 -71.37
C VAL A 552 23.35 24.56 -72.86
N LEU A 553 24.08 25.58 -73.32
CA LEU A 553 24.50 25.72 -74.72
C LEU A 553 25.53 24.65 -75.15
N LEU A 554 26.46 24.28 -74.26
CA LEU A 554 27.39 23.17 -74.51
C LEU A 554 26.68 21.81 -74.53
N ALA A 555 25.67 21.64 -73.66
CA ALA A 555 24.94 20.41 -73.50
C ALA A 555 23.97 20.10 -74.65
N GLU A 556 23.46 21.11 -75.36
CA GLU A 556 22.41 20.97 -76.39
C GLU A 556 22.74 19.95 -77.49
N ASN A 557 24.01 19.88 -77.92
CA ASN A 557 24.46 18.99 -78.99
C ASN A 557 25.13 17.70 -78.49
N ILE A 558 25.19 17.49 -77.17
CA ILE A 558 25.82 16.29 -76.59
C ILE A 558 24.81 15.13 -76.63
N PRO A 559 25.17 13.98 -77.23
CA PRO A 559 24.22 12.89 -77.43
C PRO A 559 23.81 12.18 -76.14
N ASN A 560 24.62 12.21 -75.09
CA ASN A 560 24.27 11.64 -73.80
C ASN A 560 24.67 12.58 -72.66
N LEU A 561 23.70 13.05 -71.89
CA LEU A 561 23.93 13.92 -70.73
C LEU A 561 23.59 13.20 -69.43
N LEU A 562 24.54 13.17 -68.50
CA LEU A 562 24.38 12.66 -67.15
C LEU A 562 24.24 13.79 -66.14
N TRP A 563 23.30 13.62 -65.23
CA TRP A 563 23.08 14.53 -64.11
C TRP A 563 23.71 13.98 -62.83
N LEU A 564 24.61 14.74 -62.21
CA LEU A 564 25.23 14.37 -60.95
C LEU A 564 24.54 15.10 -59.79
N VAL A 565 24.27 14.36 -58.71
CA VAL A 565 23.68 14.85 -57.45
C VAL A 565 24.62 14.52 -56.30
N ASP A 566 24.93 15.48 -55.42
CA ASP A 566 25.67 15.22 -54.18
C ASP A 566 24.70 15.09 -52.99
N SER A 567 24.79 13.96 -52.30
CA SER A 567 23.97 13.67 -51.13
C SER A 567 24.18 14.73 -50.04
N ASN A 568 23.07 15.25 -49.50
CA ASN A 568 23.06 16.21 -48.39
C ASN A 568 23.64 17.60 -48.75
N ARG A 569 23.89 17.88 -50.04
CA ARG A 569 24.30 19.19 -50.56
C ARG A 569 23.38 19.72 -51.66
N SER A 570 22.92 18.87 -52.58
CA SER A 570 22.05 19.31 -53.68
C SER A 570 20.63 19.57 -53.16
N ASP A 571 20.09 20.76 -53.44
CA ASP A 571 18.71 21.14 -53.12
C ASP A 571 17.74 20.56 -54.16
N ALA A 572 16.61 20.03 -53.71
CA ALA A 572 15.62 19.42 -54.58
C ALA A 572 14.96 20.43 -55.53
N THR A 573 14.65 21.65 -55.09
CA THR A 573 13.95 22.64 -55.93
C THR A 573 14.86 23.20 -57.00
N GLU A 574 16.11 23.51 -56.65
CA GLU A 574 17.11 24.01 -57.61
C GLU A 574 17.47 22.94 -58.65
N THR A 575 17.66 21.68 -58.22
CA THR A 575 17.88 20.55 -59.12
C THR A 575 16.74 20.39 -60.13
N GLN A 576 15.49 20.56 -59.70
CA GLN A 576 14.35 20.45 -60.59
C GLN A 576 14.30 21.59 -61.61
N ASN A 577 14.54 22.83 -61.18
CA ASN A 577 14.56 24.01 -62.07
C ASN A 577 15.66 23.90 -63.14
N ASP A 578 16.85 23.45 -62.76
CA ASP A 578 17.98 23.27 -63.68
C ASP A 578 17.70 22.14 -64.70
N LEU A 579 17.10 21.04 -64.26
CA LEU A 579 16.71 19.95 -65.14
C LEU A 579 15.59 20.34 -66.10
N GLU A 580 14.62 21.13 -65.65
CA GLU A 580 13.59 21.70 -66.52
C GLU A 580 14.21 22.62 -67.58
N THR A 581 15.19 23.44 -67.20
CA THR A 581 15.96 24.29 -68.14
C THR A 581 16.66 23.46 -69.21
N LEU A 582 17.33 22.36 -68.84
CA LEU A 582 17.97 21.44 -69.78
C LEU A 582 16.97 20.71 -70.69
N ARG A 583 15.80 20.32 -70.16
CA ARG A 583 14.71 19.72 -70.94
C ARG A 583 14.13 20.70 -71.96
N HIS A 584 13.94 21.97 -71.58
CA HIS A 584 13.48 23.01 -72.50
C HIS A 584 14.50 23.28 -73.61
N ALA A 585 15.79 23.19 -73.30
CA ALA A 585 16.87 23.27 -74.29
C ALA A 585 17.05 22.00 -75.15
N ARG A 586 16.16 21.00 -75.02
CA ARG A 586 16.20 19.72 -75.76
C ARG A 586 17.49 18.91 -75.57
N CYS A 587 18.16 19.06 -74.42
CA CYS A 587 19.33 18.25 -74.09
C CYS A 587 18.92 16.78 -73.83
N ASN A 588 19.70 15.81 -74.31
CA ASN A 588 19.39 14.39 -74.13
C ASN A 588 19.85 13.87 -72.75
N LEU A 589 19.01 14.03 -71.73
CA LEU A 589 19.24 13.56 -70.37
C LEU A 589 19.03 12.04 -70.25
N VAL A 590 20.10 11.28 -70.09
CA VAL A 590 20.08 9.81 -70.07
C VAL A 590 19.80 9.28 -68.65
N ALA A 591 20.42 9.88 -67.64
CA ALA A 591 20.37 9.35 -66.29
C ALA A 591 20.90 10.31 -65.21
N ALA A 592 20.58 9.97 -63.96
CA ALA A 592 21.14 10.59 -62.77
C ALA A 592 22.15 9.69 -62.05
N VAL A 593 23.03 10.33 -61.30
CA VAL A 593 24.12 9.74 -60.54
C VAL A 593 24.11 10.35 -59.14
N LEU A 594 24.28 9.52 -58.09
CA LEU A 594 24.36 10.00 -56.71
C LEU A 594 25.79 9.88 -56.17
N ASN A 595 26.38 11.01 -55.80
CA ASN A 595 27.66 11.08 -55.12
C ASN A 595 27.47 11.09 -53.59
N ARG A 596 28.48 10.60 -52.87
CA ARG A 596 28.55 10.53 -51.39
C ARG A 596 27.33 9.88 -50.73
N GLU A 597 26.89 8.75 -51.25
CA GLU A 597 25.76 8.03 -50.66
C GLU A 597 26.05 7.68 -49.18
N PRO A 598 25.14 7.99 -48.24
CA PRO A 598 25.33 7.67 -46.83
C PRO A 598 25.34 6.15 -46.62
N ALA A 599 26.37 5.64 -45.94
CA ALA A 599 26.47 4.22 -45.62
C ALA A 599 25.29 3.74 -44.75
N ALA A 600 24.73 2.58 -45.08
CA ALA A 600 23.65 1.98 -44.29
C ALA A 600 24.15 1.65 -42.86
N PRO A 601 23.38 1.97 -41.80
CA PRO A 601 23.79 1.64 -40.44
C PRO A 601 23.82 0.12 -40.21
N ALA A 602 24.94 -0.39 -39.71
CA ALA A 602 25.09 -1.82 -39.42
C ALA A 602 24.13 -2.27 -38.31
N ARG A 603 23.30 -3.29 -38.61
CA ARG A 603 22.33 -3.93 -37.68
C ARG A 603 22.94 -4.33 -36.32
N SER A 604 24.26 -4.57 -36.25
CA SER A 604 24.96 -4.98 -35.03
C SER A 604 25.11 -3.88 -33.97
N ARG A 605 24.94 -2.60 -34.33
CA ARG A 605 25.01 -1.50 -33.36
C ARG A 605 23.74 -1.40 -32.50
N PHE A 606 22.63 -2.00 -32.95
CA PHE A 606 21.34 -1.94 -32.28
C PHE A 606 21.20 -2.93 -31.11
N SER A 607 21.80 -4.12 -31.18
CA SER A 607 21.76 -5.07 -30.04
C SER A 607 22.56 -4.54 -28.84
N ARG A 608 23.63 -3.78 -29.11
CA ARG A 608 24.40 -3.08 -28.07
C ARG A 608 23.63 -1.90 -27.48
N TRP A 609 22.71 -1.29 -28.23
CA TRP A 609 21.83 -0.22 -27.79
C TRP A 609 20.77 -0.71 -26.80
N LEU A 610 20.07 -1.81 -27.09
CA LEU A 610 19.10 -2.43 -26.19
C LEU A 610 19.74 -2.93 -24.88
N GLY A 611 20.97 -3.47 -24.98
CA GLY A 611 21.74 -3.87 -23.80
C GLY A 611 22.19 -2.70 -22.94
N ALA A 612 22.71 -1.62 -23.55
CA ALA A 612 23.22 -0.47 -22.80
C ALA A 612 22.11 0.38 -22.16
N THR A 613 20.95 0.54 -22.80
CA THR A 613 19.81 1.25 -22.21
C THR A 613 19.19 0.48 -21.07
N ALA A 614 19.06 -0.85 -21.17
CA ALA A 614 18.59 -1.68 -20.08
C ALA A 614 19.56 -1.65 -18.88
N VAL A 615 20.88 -1.71 -19.12
CA VAL A 615 21.89 -1.67 -18.06
C VAL A 615 22.01 -0.29 -17.39
N LEU A 616 21.87 0.81 -18.14
CA LEU A 616 21.88 2.16 -17.56
C LEU A 616 20.58 2.49 -16.81
N LEU A 617 19.42 2.01 -17.29
CA LEU A 617 18.17 2.13 -16.55
C LEU A 617 18.25 1.34 -15.23
N PHE A 618 18.91 0.17 -15.24
CA PHE A 618 19.13 -0.65 -14.05
C PHE A 618 20.18 -0.03 -13.10
N ALA A 619 21.24 0.58 -13.62
CA ALA A 619 22.30 1.23 -12.82
C ALA A 619 21.81 2.53 -12.15
N VAL A 620 20.95 3.31 -12.81
CA VAL A 620 20.29 4.48 -12.21
C VAL A 620 19.23 4.04 -11.19
N LEU A 621 18.60 2.87 -11.37
CA LEU A 621 17.71 2.26 -10.37
C LEU A 621 18.43 1.73 -9.12
N ALA A 622 19.71 1.36 -9.24
CA ALA A 622 20.49 0.68 -8.20
C ALA A 622 21.47 1.58 -7.43
N ALA A 623 21.62 2.86 -7.80
CA ALA A 623 22.52 3.78 -7.12
C ALA A 623 21.89 4.34 -5.83
N PRO A 624 22.45 4.07 -4.63
CA PRO A 624 22.07 4.79 -3.42
C PRO A 624 22.57 6.25 -3.54
N LEU A 625 21.68 7.24 -3.33
CA LEU A 625 22.11 8.64 -3.21
C LEU A 625 22.99 8.82 -1.95
N PRO A 626 23.99 9.72 -1.99
CA PRO A 626 24.91 9.93 -0.89
C PRO A 626 24.17 10.61 0.27
N GLU A 627 24.07 9.91 1.40
CA GLU A 627 23.61 10.46 2.66
C GLU A 627 24.74 11.36 3.20
N ALA A 628 24.46 12.66 3.26
CA ALA A 628 25.36 13.64 3.82
C ALA A 628 25.50 13.41 5.33
N LEU A 629 26.74 13.13 5.74
CA LEU A 629 27.40 13.38 7.03
C LEU A 629 26.51 13.90 8.18
N GLY A 630 26.35 13.08 9.22
CA GLY A 630 26.12 13.60 10.57
C GLY A 630 25.28 12.71 11.48
N ALA A 631 25.90 11.68 12.07
CA ALA A 631 25.79 11.29 13.48
C ALA A 631 26.28 9.84 13.63
N THR A 632 27.51 9.70 14.10
CA THR A 632 28.07 8.46 14.64
C THR A 632 27.25 8.00 15.84
N GLU A 633 26.63 6.84 15.74
CA GLU A 633 26.26 6.06 16.93
C GLU A 633 26.95 4.70 16.84
N VAL A 634 27.89 4.50 17.75
CA VAL A 634 28.75 3.32 17.88
C VAL A 634 27.93 2.22 18.53
N ALA A 635 27.66 1.13 17.80
CA ALA A 635 27.25 -0.14 18.38
C ALA A 635 28.48 -1.06 18.47
N PRO A 636 28.75 -1.72 19.61
CA PRO A 636 29.97 -2.50 19.78
C PRO A 636 29.90 -3.83 19.01
N GLU A 637 30.97 -4.13 18.28
CA GLU A 637 31.26 -5.45 17.73
C GLU A 637 31.47 -6.45 18.88
N ILE A 638 30.63 -7.50 18.92
CA ILE A 638 30.99 -8.76 19.57
C ILE A 638 31.22 -9.78 18.46
N SER A 639 32.48 -9.96 18.11
CA SER A 639 32.98 -11.01 17.23
C SER A 639 32.92 -12.37 17.95
N GLY A 640 32.03 -13.24 17.47
CA GLY A 640 32.00 -14.68 17.77
C GLY A 640 31.76 -15.46 16.48
N PRO A 641 32.30 -16.68 16.33
CA PRO A 641 32.38 -17.36 15.04
C PRO A 641 30.98 -17.69 14.52
N ALA A 642 30.74 -17.32 13.26
CA ALA A 642 29.53 -17.64 12.52
C ALA A 642 29.38 -19.17 12.39
N THR A 643 28.74 -19.79 13.37
CA THR A 643 27.85 -20.92 13.08
C THR A 643 26.60 -20.29 12.47
N THR A 644 26.24 -20.74 11.28
CA THR A 644 25.00 -20.43 10.58
C THR A 644 23.78 -20.74 11.46
N ALA A 645 23.44 -19.82 12.35
CA ALA A 645 22.11 -19.66 12.88
C ALA A 645 21.51 -18.48 12.13
N THR A 646 20.79 -18.79 11.05
CA THR A 646 19.77 -17.90 10.50
C THR A 646 19.01 -17.30 11.68
N PRO A 647 18.97 -15.95 11.85
CA PRO A 647 18.06 -15.40 12.83
C PRO A 647 16.68 -15.92 12.43
N ALA A 648 15.97 -16.53 13.38
CA ALA A 648 14.58 -16.93 13.20
C ALA A 648 13.74 -15.66 13.04
N ALA A 649 13.90 -14.99 11.90
CA ALA A 649 12.85 -14.23 11.27
C ALA A 649 11.66 -15.16 11.24
N PHE A 650 10.55 -14.71 11.85
CA PHE A 650 9.23 -15.32 11.79
C PHE A 650 9.15 -16.22 10.56
N SER A 651 9.40 -17.52 10.76
CA SER A 651 9.28 -18.44 9.66
C SER A 651 7.83 -18.34 9.27
N VAL A 652 7.59 -17.82 8.07
CA VAL A 652 6.31 -17.95 7.40
C VAL A 652 6.16 -19.45 7.14
N VAL A 653 5.82 -20.19 8.20
CA VAL A 653 5.22 -21.49 8.10
C VAL A 653 3.99 -21.26 7.24
N GLY A 654 3.90 -21.98 6.13
CA GLY A 654 2.73 -21.93 5.26
C GLY A 654 1.45 -22.09 6.10
N PRO A 655 0.28 -21.64 5.59
CA PRO A 655 -0.97 -21.69 6.33
C PRO A 655 -1.13 -23.07 6.97
N ALA A 656 -1.44 -23.09 8.28
CA ALA A 656 -1.60 -24.32 9.04
C ALA A 656 -2.46 -25.31 8.23
N PRO A 657 -2.13 -26.61 8.24
CA PRO A 657 -2.84 -27.61 7.44
C PRO A 657 -4.35 -27.49 7.69
N ARG A 658 -5.10 -27.26 6.61
CA ARG A 658 -6.56 -27.07 6.67
C ARG A 658 -7.21 -28.31 7.30
N ALA A 659 -8.05 -28.10 8.30
CA ALA A 659 -8.82 -29.17 8.91
C ALA A 659 -9.77 -29.80 7.88
N ASP A 660 -10.10 -31.09 8.04
CA ASP A 660 -10.79 -31.84 7.00
C ASP A 660 -12.20 -31.32 6.70
N TRP A 661 -12.92 -30.83 7.72
CA TRP A 661 -14.22 -30.18 7.56
C TRP A 661 -14.16 -28.89 6.71
N GLN A 662 -12.99 -28.28 6.56
CA GLN A 662 -12.79 -27.08 5.75
C GLN A 662 -12.71 -27.40 4.26
N ARG A 663 -12.36 -28.63 3.89
CA ARG A 663 -12.30 -29.06 2.48
C ARG A 663 -13.70 -29.31 1.92
N ARG A 664 -14.64 -29.71 2.78
CA ARG A 664 -16.05 -29.94 2.45
C ARG A 664 -16.94 -29.37 3.54
N LEU A 665 -17.31 -28.10 3.40
CA LEU A 665 -18.20 -27.42 4.34
C LEU A 665 -19.62 -27.98 4.19
N THR A 666 -19.98 -28.88 5.10
CA THR A 666 -21.30 -29.48 5.18
C THR A 666 -22.22 -28.71 6.12
N LEU A 667 -23.49 -28.68 5.76
CA LEU A 667 -24.57 -28.17 6.60
C LEU A 667 -24.92 -29.18 7.69
N GLY A 668 -25.42 -28.67 8.80
CA GLY A 668 -25.90 -29.48 9.91
C GLY A 668 -27.04 -28.81 10.69
N PRO A 669 -27.57 -29.49 11.70
CA PRO A 669 -28.66 -28.98 12.53
C PRO A 669 -28.35 -27.61 13.14
N GLY A 670 -29.31 -26.70 13.09
CA GLY A 670 -29.19 -25.34 13.61
C GLY A 670 -28.59 -24.32 12.64
N ASP A 671 -28.05 -24.73 11.49
CA ASP A 671 -27.67 -23.79 10.43
C ASP A 671 -28.90 -23.06 9.88
N VAL A 672 -28.75 -21.80 9.48
CA VAL A 672 -29.84 -20.98 8.95
C VAL A 672 -29.51 -20.55 7.53
N LEU A 673 -30.45 -20.77 6.62
CA LEU A 673 -30.30 -20.55 5.19
C LEU A 673 -31.36 -19.56 4.67
N SER A 674 -30.95 -18.71 3.74
CA SER A 674 -31.82 -17.88 2.92
C SER A 674 -32.02 -18.54 1.57
N PHE A 675 -33.28 -18.70 1.18
CA PHE A 675 -33.74 -19.22 -0.09
C PHE A 675 -34.35 -18.09 -0.92
N ARG A 676 -33.87 -17.89 -2.14
CA ARG A 676 -34.36 -16.85 -3.06
C ARG A 676 -34.64 -17.42 -4.44
N PHE A 677 -35.68 -16.90 -5.11
CA PHE A 677 -36.00 -17.26 -6.48
C PHE A 677 -35.75 -16.11 -7.44
N PHE A 678 -35.23 -16.43 -8.63
CA PHE A 678 -35.14 -15.46 -9.71
C PHE A 678 -36.55 -15.08 -10.21
N GLY A 679 -36.87 -13.80 -10.21
CA GLY A 679 -38.14 -13.29 -10.75
C GLY A 679 -39.40 -13.54 -9.89
N ALA A 680 -39.26 -14.14 -8.71
CA ALA A 680 -40.35 -14.42 -7.78
C ALA A 680 -39.95 -14.07 -6.32
N PRO A 681 -39.75 -12.77 -5.99
CA PRO A 681 -39.34 -12.34 -4.65
C PRO A 681 -40.32 -12.78 -3.55
N GLU A 682 -41.61 -12.93 -3.87
CA GLU A 682 -42.67 -13.38 -2.95
C GLU A 682 -42.48 -14.80 -2.41
N LEU A 683 -41.68 -15.63 -3.08
CA LEU A 683 -41.36 -16.98 -2.64
C LEU A 683 -40.08 -17.02 -1.78
N SER A 684 -39.31 -15.93 -1.74
CA SER A 684 -38.03 -15.90 -1.02
C SER A 684 -38.25 -15.91 0.49
N ARG A 685 -37.43 -16.67 1.22
CA ARG A 685 -37.41 -16.68 2.69
C ARG A 685 -35.98 -16.61 3.18
N ASP A 686 -35.71 -15.68 4.07
CA ASP A 686 -34.36 -15.46 4.56
C ASP A 686 -34.01 -16.34 5.77
N ASP A 687 -34.97 -16.94 6.46
CA ASP A 687 -34.81 -17.54 7.78
C ASP A 687 -35.23 -19.01 7.85
N VAL A 688 -34.76 -19.86 6.93
CA VAL A 688 -35.09 -21.29 6.95
C VAL A 688 -34.03 -22.05 7.75
N PRO A 689 -34.34 -22.51 8.98
CA PRO A 689 -33.40 -23.28 9.79
C PRO A 689 -33.34 -24.74 9.34
N VAL A 690 -32.17 -25.35 9.47
CA VAL A 690 -32.03 -26.80 9.46
C VAL A 690 -32.52 -27.35 10.79
N GLY A 691 -33.56 -28.17 10.75
CA GLY A 691 -34.17 -28.77 11.93
C GLY A 691 -33.19 -29.62 12.75
N PRO A 692 -33.53 -29.94 14.02
CA PRO A 692 -32.72 -30.81 14.87
C PRO A 692 -32.59 -32.23 14.30
N ASP A 693 -33.53 -32.64 13.44
CA ASP A 693 -33.55 -33.88 12.67
C ASP A 693 -32.71 -33.81 11.37
N GLY A 694 -32.07 -32.67 11.10
CA GLY A 694 -31.22 -32.46 9.93
C GLY A 694 -31.96 -32.17 8.64
N ARG A 695 -33.27 -31.90 8.72
CA ARG A 695 -34.12 -31.68 7.56
C ARG A 695 -34.49 -30.21 7.39
N ILE A 696 -34.79 -29.83 6.16
CA ILE A 696 -35.38 -28.55 5.79
C ILE A 696 -36.70 -28.79 5.07
N SER A 697 -37.64 -27.87 5.26
CA SER A 697 -38.90 -27.83 4.51
C SER A 697 -39.05 -26.43 3.93
N TYR A 698 -39.30 -26.35 2.62
CA TYR A 698 -39.42 -25.09 1.92
C TYR A 698 -40.44 -25.20 0.78
N LEU A 699 -41.48 -24.37 0.85
CA LEU A 699 -42.64 -24.42 -0.05
C LEU A 699 -43.26 -25.82 -0.11
N GLU A 700 -43.44 -26.40 -1.31
CA GLU A 700 -43.97 -27.75 -1.52
C GLU A 700 -42.93 -28.86 -1.28
N ALA A 701 -41.65 -28.49 -1.17
CA ALA A 701 -40.57 -29.44 -0.94
C ALA A 701 -40.34 -29.64 0.57
N GLU A 702 -40.99 -30.67 1.12
CA GLU A 702 -40.90 -31.04 2.52
C GLU A 702 -39.81 -32.08 2.78
N ASN A 703 -39.27 -32.12 4.00
CA ASN A 703 -38.44 -33.21 4.50
C ASN A 703 -37.12 -33.47 3.75
N ILE A 704 -36.52 -32.44 3.16
CA ILE A 704 -35.24 -32.57 2.47
C ILE A 704 -34.12 -32.69 3.51
N VAL A 705 -33.36 -33.78 3.44
CA VAL A 705 -32.18 -33.98 4.28
C VAL A 705 -31.09 -32.99 3.86
N ALA A 706 -30.75 -32.06 4.74
CA ALA A 706 -29.70 -31.05 4.54
C ALA A 706 -28.39 -31.42 5.26
N THR A 707 -28.44 -32.27 6.28
CA THR A 707 -27.24 -32.74 6.98
C THR A 707 -26.26 -33.42 6.05
N ASP A 708 -24.97 -33.12 6.24
CA ASP A 708 -23.84 -33.63 5.44
C ASP A 708 -23.86 -33.27 3.95
N LEU A 709 -24.82 -32.43 3.52
CA LEU A 709 -24.82 -31.84 2.20
C LEU A 709 -24.06 -30.51 2.19
N THR A 710 -23.40 -30.24 1.07
CA THR A 710 -22.93 -28.89 0.76
C THR A 710 -24.10 -28.03 0.27
N VAL A 711 -23.93 -26.71 0.27
CA VAL A 711 -24.94 -25.78 -0.24
C VAL A 711 -25.31 -26.08 -1.70
N ASP A 712 -24.33 -26.48 -2.53
CA ASP A 712 -24.54 -26.79 -3.94
C ASP A 712 -25.30 -28.11 -4.14
N GLU A 713 -24.99 -29.13 -3.33
CA GLU A 713 -25.72 -30.40 -3.32
C GLU A 713 -27.16 -30.21 -2.82
N LEU A 714 -27.35 -29.40 -1.76
CA LEU A 714 -28.67 -29.06 -1.26
C LEU A 714 -29.48 -28.30 -2.32
N ARG A 715 -28.84 -27.38 -3.06
CA ARG A 715 -29.49 -26.65 -4.16
C ARG A 715 -29.93 -27.58 -5.27
N ALA A 716 -29.07 -28.52 -5.69
CA ALA A 716 -29.41 -29.50 -6.71
C ALA A 716 -30.61 -30.34 -6.27
N ARG A 717 -30.59 -30.83 -5.02
CA ARG A 717 -31.67 -31.64 -4.45
C ARG A 717 -32.98 -30.88 -4.32
N LEU A 718 -32.92 -29.63 -3.87
CA LEU A 718 -34.11 -28.78 -3.74
C LEU A 718 -34.70 -28.42 -5.11
N ASN A 719 -33.86 -28.17 -6.13
CA ASN A 719 -34.33 -27.90 -7.49
C ASN A 719 -35.01 -29.14 -8.12
N ASP A 720 -34.50 -30.34 -7.84
CA ASP A 720 -35.09 -31.61 -8.31
C ASP A 720 -36.48 -31.83 -7.69
N GLU A 721 -36.58 -31.72 -6.37
CA GLU A 721 -37.85 -31.88 -5.62
C GLU A 721 -38.89 -30.82 -6.03
N LEU A 722 -38.48 -29.56 -6.17
CA LEU A 722 -39.38 -28.49 -6.63
C LEU A 722 -39.75 -28.64 -8.11
N GLY A 723 -38.96 -29.37 -8.90
CA GLY A 723 -39.20 -29.62 -10.32
C GLY A 723 -40.49 -30.40 -10.59
N HIS A 724 -40.96 -31.18 -9.61
CA HIS A 724 -42.25 -31.87 -9.66
C HIS A 724 -43.45 -30.92 -9.61
N PHE A 725 -43.29 -29.76 -8.98
CA PHE A 725 -44.38 -28.81 -8.73
C PHE A 725 -44.24 -27.55 -9.59
N ARG A 726 -43.02 -27.19 -10.02
CA ARG A 726 -42.71 -25.93 -10.72
C ARG A 726 -41.85 -26.20 -11.95
N ARG A 727 -42.09 -25.45 -13.02
CA ARG A 727 -41.27 -25.54 -14.25
C ARG A 727 -39.95 -24.81 -14.05
N ALA A 728 -38.84 -25.54 -14.13
CA ALA A 728 -37.48 -25.02 -14.05
C ALA A 728 -37.23 -24.10 -12.82
N PRO A 729 -37.44 -24.60 -11.58
CA PRO A 729 -37.17 -23.83 -10.38
C PRO A 729 -35.67 -23.54 -10.28
N GLN A 730 -35.30 -22.26 -10.15
CA GLN A 730 -33.93 -21.84 -9.89
C GLN A 730 -33.85 -21.21 -8.50
N VAL A 731 -33.48 -22.02 -7.51
CA VAL A 731 -33.32 -21.57 -6.13
C VAL A 731 -31.88 -21.13 -5.88
N PHE A 732 -31.71 -19.93 -5.35
CA PHE A 732 -30.47 -19.47 -4.75
C PHE A 732 -30.50 -19.74 -3.25
N ILE A 733 -29.48 -20.41 -2.75
CA ILE A 733 -29.32 -20.72 -1.33
C ILE A 733 -28.10 -19.96 -0.83
N THR A 734 -28.31 -19.12 0.18
CA THR A 734 -27.25 -18.35 0.84
C THR A 734 -27.28 -18.66 2.34
N PRO A 735 -26.21 -19.18 2.93
CA PRO A 735 -26.15 -19.42 4.37
C PRO A 735 -26.10 -18.09 5.12
N LEU A 736 -27.01 -17.90 6.08
CA LEU A 736 -27.02 -16.73 6.96
C LEU A 736 -26.16 -16.94 8.21
N SER A 737 -26.25 -18.12 8.83
CA SER A 737 -25.44 -18.46 10.00
C SER A 737 -25.09 -19.94 10.04
N TYR A 738 -23.82 -20.23 10.33
CA TYR A 738 -23.34 -21.59 10.60
C TYR A 738 -23.32 -21.81 12.11
N GLN A 739 -24.29 -22.54 12.62
CA GLN A 739 -24.41 -22.86 14.04
C GLN A 739 -24.22 -24.34 14.35
N SER A 740 -24.16 -25.20 13.32
CA SER A 740 -24.01 -26.64 13.46
C SER A 740 -22.63 -27.06 13.95
N LYS A 741 -21.58 -26.30 13.59
CA LYS A 741 -20.19 -26.57 13.97
C LYS A 741 -19.77 -25.59 15.06
N ARG A 742 -19.26 -26.09 16.17
CA ARG A 742 -18.90 -25.31 17.36
C ARG A 742 -17.61 -25.83 17.98
N TYR A 743 -16.91 -24.95 18.70
CA TYR A 743 -15.78 -25.31 19.56
C TYR A 743 -15.97 -24.66 20.94
N TYR A 744 -15.28 -25.19 21.94
CA TYR A 744 -15.43 -24.78 23.33
C TYR A 744 -14.13 -24.16 23.83
N VAL A 745 -14.21 -23.02 24.51
CA VAL A 745 -13.06 -22.41 25.18
C VAL A 745 -13.38 -22.26 26.67
N LEU A 746 -12.54 -22.86 27.50
CA LEU A 746 -12.70 -22.95 28.94
C LEU A 746 -11.42 -22.50 29.65
N GLY A 747 -11.55 -22.06 30.89
CA GLY A 747 -10.42 -21.67 31.72
C GLY A 747 -10.21 -20.16 31.83
N THR A 748 -8.97 -19.71 32.03
CA THR A 748 -8.53 -18.33 32.24
C THR A 748 -8.41 -17.55 30.93
N VAL A 749 -9.52 -17.50 30.20
CA VAL A 749 -9.72 -16.63 29.03
C VAL A 749 -10.80 -15.63 29.34
N VAL A 750 -10.71 -14.42 28.78
CA VAL A 750 -11.62 -13.32 29.09
C VAL A 750 -13.07 -13.68 28.77
N GLN A 751 -13.30 -14.35 27.64
CA GLN A 751 -14.62 -14.85 27.24
C GLN A 751 -14.60 -16.37 27.08
N LYS A 752 -15.05 -17.07 28.13
CA LYS A 752 -15.28 -18.53 28.11
C LYS A 752 -16.66 -18.88 27.57
N GLY A 753 -16.77 -19.99 26.86
CA GLY A 753 -18.05 -20.46 26.33
C GLY A 753 -17.95 -21.25 25.04
N VAL A 754 -19.09 -21.34 24.36
CA VAL A 754 -19.25 -22.04 23.09
C VAL A 754 -19.17 -21.04 21.95
N PHE A 755 -18.33 -21.31 20.95
CA PHE A 755 -18.12 -20.43 19.81
C PHE A 755 -18.49 -21.14 18.50
N PRO A 756 -19.13 -20.44 17.55
CA PRO A 756 -19.44 -21.01 16.25
C PRO A 756 -18.17 -21.12 15.39
N LEU A 757 -18.08 -22.22 14.64
CA LEU A 757 -17.01 -22.53 13.72
C LEU A 757 -17.48 -22.25 12.28
N ASP A 758 -17.58 -20.97 11.95
CA ASP A 758 -18.11 -20.43 10.68
C ASP A 758 -17.08 -20.39 9.54
N ARG A 759 -15.80 -20.40 9.89
CA ARG A 759 -14.66 -20.30 8.95
C ARG A 759 -13.46 -21.08 9.49
N PRO A 760 -12.43 -21.33 8.66
CA PRO A 760 -11.17 -21.90 9.13
C PRO A 760 -10.57 -21.05 10.26
N ILE A 761 -10.39 -21.65 11.44
CA ILE A 761 -9.87 -21.00 12.65
C ILE A 761 -8.80 -21.89 13.27
N THR A 762 -7.73 -21.26 13.76
CA THR A 762 -6.61 -21.87 14.50
C THR A 762 -6.70 -21.58 16.00
N ILE A 763 -5.84 -22.20 16.81
CA ILE A 763 -5.81 -22.00 18.27
C ILE A 763 -5.64 -20.52 18.64
N ILE A 764 -4.68 -19.82 18.01
CA ILE A 764 -4.44 -18.40 18.31
C ILE A 764 -5.68 -17.56 18.00
N GLU A 765 -6.31 -17.78 16.84
CA GLU A 765 -7.52 -17.06 16.44
C GLU A 765 -8.71 -17.36 17.34
N ALA A 766 -8.82 -18.60 17.84
CA ALA A 766 -9.84 -18.98 18.81
C ALA A 766 -9.66 -18.28 20.16
N VAL A 767 -8.42 -18.16 20.65
CA VAL A 767 -8.11 -17.37 21.86
C VAL A 767 -8.36 -15.88 21.62
N ALA A 768 -8.04 -15.36 20.43
CA ALA A 768 -8.36 -13.98 20.08
C ALA A 768 -9.88 -13.73 20.06
N ARG A 769 -10.69 -14.67 19.56
CA ARG A 769 -12.16 -14.63 19.66
C ARG A 769 -12.66 -14.71 21.10
N ALA A 770 -11.93 -15.41 21.96
CA ALA A 770 -12.15 -15.43 23.41
C ALA A 770 -11.63 -14.17 24.13
N ARG A 771 -11.23 -13.12 23.39
CA ARG A 771 -10.69 -11.84 23.89
C ARG A 771 -9.37 -11.96 24.65
N GLY A 772 -8.57 -12.98 24.36
CA GLY A 772 -7.28 -13.21 24.99
C GLY A 772 -7.37 -13.90 26.35
N PHE A 773 -6.21 -14.05 26.99
CA PHE A 773 -6.10 -14.63 28.33
C PHE A 773 -6.45 -13.61 29.41
N GLU A 774 -7.00 -14.08 30.51
CA GLU A 774 -7.16 -13.24 31.70
C GLU A 774 -5.78 -12.84 32.23
N THR A 775 -5.66 -11.58 32.65
CA THR A 775 -4.45 -11.04 33.28
C THR A 775 -4.79 -10.55 34.67
N GLY A 776 -4.00 -10.97 35.67
CA GLY A 776 -4.10 -10.50 37.04
C GLY A 776 -3.09 -9.38 37.32
N VAL A 777 -3.25 -8.70 38.44
CA VAL A 777 -2.24 -7.75 38.96
C VAL A 777 -1.60 -8.36 40.19
N SER A 778 -0.30 -8.58 40.16
CA SER A 778 0.50 -8.99 41.33
C SER A 778 1.58 -7.94 41.57
N ARG A 779 1.54 -7.29 42.74
CA ARG A 779 2.47 -6.21 43.17
C ARG A 779 2.72 -5.11 42.10
N GLY A 780 1.67 -4.72 41.37
CA GLY A 780 1.76 -3.64 40.38
C GLY A 780 2.22 -4.07 38.97
N ASN A 781 2.55 -5.35 38.77
CA ASN A 781 2.82 -5.91 37.45
C ASN A 781 1.63 -6.75 36.97
N LEU A 782 1.33 -6.65 35.67
CA LEU A 782 0.39 -7.56 35.00
C LEU A 782 1.05 -8.94 34.97
N VAL A 783 0.36 -9.95 35.51
CA VAL A 783 0.81 -11.34 35.48
C VAL A 783 -0.25 -12.15 34.75
N GLU A 784 0.16 -12.95 33.77
CA GLU A 784 -0.73 -13.90 33.11
C GLU A 784 -1.19 -14.94 34.13
N THR A 785 -2.50 -15.09 34.29
CA THR A 785 -3.08 -16.03 35.25
C THR A 785 -3.25 -17.43 34.66
N THR A 786 -2.75 -17.68 33.45
CA THR A 786 -2.93 -18.94 32.72
C THR A 786 -1.73 -19.87 32.87
N ASP A 787 -1.98 -21.15 33.15
CA ASP A 787 -0.94 -22.19 33.15
C ASP A 787 -0.85 -22.85 31.76
N PHE A 788 0.06 -22.35 30.91
CA PHE A 788 0.27 -22.91 29.58
C PHE A 788 0.80 -24.36 29.60
N ALA A 789 1.53 -24.76 30.64
CA ALA A 789 2.08 -26.12 30.74
C ALA A 789 0.98 -27.17 31.00
N ARG A 790 -0.11 -26.77 31.66
CA ARG A 790 -1.28 -27.62 31.89
C ARG A 790 -2.43 -27.38 30.92
N SER A 791 -2.27 -26.42 30.02
CA SER A 791 -3.24 -26.14 28.96
C SER A 791 -3.27 -27.29 27.96
N PHE A 792 -4.46 -27.67 27.52
CA PHE A 792 -4.62 -28.75 26.55
C PHE A 792 -5.82 -28.50 25.64
N ILE A 793 -5.75 -29.07 24.44
CA ILE A 793 -6.88 -29.20 23.53
C ILE A 793 -7.31 -30.66 23.50
N GLY A 794 -8.61 -30.89 23.69
CA GLY A 794 -9.23 -32.18 23.53
C GLY A 794 -9.99 -32.28 22.22
N ARG A 795 -9.72 -33.33 21.45
CA ARG A 795 -10.40 -33.67 20.19
C ARG A 795 -10.83 -35.12 20.25
N ASN A 796 -12.11 -35.40 20.03
CA ASN A 796 -12.68 -36.75 20.09
C ASN A 796 -12.33 -37.52 21.39
N GLY A 797 -12.27 -36.81 22.52
CA GLY A 797 -11.92 -37.38 23.82
C GLY A 797 -10.43 -37.65 24.06
N GLN A 798 -9.55 -37.34 23.09
CA GLN A 798 -8.11 -37.46 23.22
C GLN A 798 -7.45 -36.08 23.37
N ARG A 799 -6.38 -35.99 24.17
CA ARG A 799 -5.57 -34.76 24.25
C ARG A 799 -4.59 -34.72 23.09
N LEU A 800 -4.61 -33.66 22.30
CA LEU A 800 -3.59 -33.48 21.26
C LEU A 800 -2.27 -33.00 21.90
N PRO A 801 -1.13 -33.41 21.35
CA PRO A 801 0.20 -33.01 21.82
C PRO A 801 0.54 -31.60 21.33
N VAL A 802 -0.20 -30.59 21.80
CA VAL A 802 0.06 -29.17 21.52
C VAL A 802 0.73 -28.53 22.72
N ASP A 803 1.90 -27.94 22.49
CA ASP A 803 2.65 -27.21 23.50
C ASP A 803 2.27 -25.73 23.47
N PHE A 804 1.37 -25.33 24.37
CA PHE A 804 0.87 -23.97 24.46
C PHE A 804 1.92 -22.96 24.96
N GLU A 805 2.91 -23.41 25.72
CA GLU A 805 4.01 -22.55 26.18
C GLU A 805 4.87 -22.15 24.98
N LYS A 806 5.23 -23.13 24.12
CA LYS A 806 5.95 -22.84 22.89
C LYS A 806 5.15 -21.95 21.94
N LEU A 807 3.84 -22.20 21.82
CA LEU A 807 2.97 -21.44 20.95
C LEU A 807 2.88 -19.96 21.37
N PHE A 808 2.53 -19.69 22.63
CA PHE A 808 2.22 -18.35 23.10
C PHE A 808 3.42 -17.58 23.66
N LEU A 809 4.36 -18.24 24.35
CA LEU A 809 5.53 -17.56 24.95
C LEU A 809 6.76 -17.54 24.02
N ARG A 810 6.94 -18.58 23.21
CA ARG A 810 8.14 -18.70 22.33
C ARG A 810 7.85 -18.41 20.85
N GLY A 811 6.58 -18.20 20.49
CA GLY A 811 6.16 -17.88 19.13
C GLY A 811 6.30 -19.03 18.13
N ASP A 812 6.31 -20.28 18.60
CA ASP A 812 6.40 -21.46 17.72
C ASP A 812 5.07 -21.76 17.05
N LEU A 813 4.89 -21.22 15.84
CA LEU A 813 3.67 -21.39 15.04
C LEU A 813 3.43 -22.84 14.58
N THR A 814 4.41 -23.75 14.71
CA THR A 814 4.19 -25.18 14.39
C THR A 814 3.15 -25.83 15.31
N GLN A 815 2.96 -25.25 16.50
CA GLN A 815 1.96 -25.68 17.47
C GLN A 815 0.55 -25.11 17.15
N ASN A 816 0.42 -24.19 16.19
CA ASN A 816 -0.85 -23.53 15.86
C ASN A 816 -1.72 -24.40 14.95
N ILE A 817 -2.33 -25.44 15.51
CA ILE A 817 -3.19 -26.36 14.76
C ILE A 817 -4.56 -25.75 14.42
N ALA A 818 -5.14 -26.17 13.30
CA ALA A 818 -6.51 -25.82 12.92
C ALA A 818 -7.53 -26.55 13.81
N LEU A 819 -8.60 -25.86 14.19
CA LEU A 819 -9.66 -26.42 15.02
C LEU A 819 -10.65 -27.26 14.20
N GLU A 820 -11.21 -28.28 14.84
CA GLU A 820 -12.26 -29.15 14.36
C GLU A 820 -13.55 -28.96 15.17
N PRO A 821 -14.73 -29.26 14.59
CA PRO A 821 -16.00 -29.25 15.31
C PRO A 821 -15.93 -30.17 16.54
N GLY A 822 -16.32 -29.65 17.70
CA GLY A 822 -16.28 -30.39 18.96
C GLY A 822 -14.95 -30.29 19.73
N ASP A 823 -13.95 -29.60 19.19
CA ASP A 823 -12.72 -29.32 19.94
C ASP A 823 -13.04 -28.49 21.18
N TYR A 824 -12.40 -28.84 22.29
CA TYR A 824 -12.47 -28.06 23.53
C TYR A 824 -11.07 -27.69 24.01
N LEU A 825 -10.85 -26.39 24.16
CA LEU A 825 -9.63 -25.77 24.64
C LEU A 825 -9.80 -25.50 26.13
N ASN A 826 -8.88 -25.99 26.94
CA ASN A 826 -8.89 -25.77 28.38
C ASN A 826 -7.59 -25.08 28.83
N PHE A 827 -7.74 -23.89 29.39
CA PHE A 827 -6.66 -23.05 29.90
C PHE A 827 -6.77 -22.93 31.42
N PRO A 828 -6.28 -23.89 32.22
CA PRO A 828 -6.42 -23.84 33.66
C PRO A 828 -5.72 -22.62 34.25
N ALA A 829 -6.28 -22.08 35.34
CA ALA A 829 -5.61 -21.04 36.10
C ALA A 829 -4.27 -21.53 36.62
N ALA A 830 -3.26 -20.66 36.55
CA ALA A 830 -2.00 -20.80 37.24
C ALA A 830 -2.30 -20.96 38.73
N ALA A 831 -2.19 -22.20 39.22
CA ALA A 831 -2.20 -22.45 40.64
C ALA A 831 -1.01 -21.68 41.20
N SER A 832 -1.27 -20.64 42.00
CA SER A 832 -0.22 -19.96 42.74
C SER A 832 0.43 -21.00 43.65
N GLY A 833 1.61 -21.48 43.26
CA GLY A 833 2.40 -22.30 44.18
C GLY A 833 2.57 -21.50 45.47
N ALA A 834 2.52 -22.15 46.62
CA ALA A 834 2.81 -21.50 47.90
C ALA A 834 4.11 -22.07 48.45
N ILE A 835 5.05 -21.19 48.78
CA ILE A 835 6.25 -21.51 49.55
C ILE A 835 5.87 -21.34 51.03
N TYR A 836 5.91 -22.43 51.79
CA TYR A 836 5.67 -22.37 53.23
C TYR A 836 6.99 -22.11 53.96
N VAL A 837 7.08 -20.96 54.63
CA VAL A 837 8.24 -20.58 55.43
C VAL A 837 7.88 -20.80 56.90
N LEU A 838 8.51 -21.82 57.50
CA LEU A 838 8.22 -22.29 58.86
C LEU A 838 9.47 -22.26 59.73
N GLY A 839 9.30 -22.23 61.06
CA GLY A 839 10.40 -22.25 62.05
C GLY A 839 10.74 -20.86 62.61
N GLU A 840 12.00 -20.65 62.97
CA GLU A 840 12.52 -19.44 63.63
C GLU A 840 12.68 -18.23 62.68
N VAL A 841 11.55 -17.80 62.11
CA VAL A 841 11.39 -16.58 61.30
C VAL A 841 10.43 -15.64 62.02
N ARG A 842 10.54 -14.33 61.79
CA ARG A 842 9.72 -13.35 62.53
C ARG A 842 8.22 -13.54 62.33
N ALA A 843 7.79 -13.98 61.16
CA ALA A 843 6.40 -14.31 60.87
C ALA A 843 6.30 -15.62 60.06
N PRO A 844 6.15 -16.81 60.68
CA PRO A 844 5.93 -18.05 59.92
C PRO A 844 4.67 -17.96 59.05
N GLY A 845 4.66 -18.56 57.87
CA GLY A 845 3.49 -18.54 56.99
C GLY A 845 3.78 -18.85 55.52
N ALA A 846 2.71 -18.89 54.72
CA ALA A 846 2.79 -19.08 53.28
C ALA A 846 3.21 -17.79 52.57
N VAL A 847 4.02 -17.95 51.52
CA VAL A 847 4.44 -16.90 50.59
C VAL A 847 4.07 -17.36 49.18
N PRO A 848 3.48 -16.52 48.33
CA PRO A 848 3.22 -16.89 46.95
C PRO A 848 4.54 -17.22 46.22
N TYR A 849 4.53 -18.27 45.40
CA TYR A 849 5.65 -18.67 44.55
C TYR A 849 5.76 -17.71 43.37
N GLU A 850 6.93 -17.10 43.25
CA GLU A 850 7.31 -16.22 42.14
C GLU A 850 8.42 -16.91 41.34
N ALA A 851 8.48 -16.71 40.03
CA ALA A 851 9.41 -17.45 39.15
C ALA A 851 10.90 -17.22 39.50
N ASP A 852 11.21 -16.11 40.16
CA ASP A 852 12.53 -15.71 40.67
C ASP A 852 12.71 -15.93 42.19
N ALA A 853 11.74 -16.57 42.84
CA ALA A 853 11.76 -16.79 44.29
C ALA A 853 12.97 -17.65 44.71
N ASN A 854 13.73 -17.16 45.68
CA ASN A 854 14.82 -17.87 46.32
C ASN A 854 14.56 -18.02 47.83
N VAL A 855 15.29 -18.93 48.47
CA VAL A 855 15.08 -19.25 49.90
C VAL A 855 15.24 -18.00 50.77
N LEU A 856 16.20 -17.14 50.43
CA LEU A 856 16.47 -15.92 51.19
C LEU A 856 15.35 -14.89 51.00
N SER A 857 14.83 -14.71 49.77
CA SER A 857 13.75 -13.78 49.47
C SER A 857 12.44 -14.24 50.12
N ALA A 858 12.16 -15.53 50.13
CA ALA A 858 11.03 -16.10 50.84
C ALA A 858 11.12 -15.83 52.36
N ILE A 859 12.27 -16.05 52.98
CA ILE A 859 12.49 -15.78 54.41
C ILE A 859 12.45 -14.26 54.71
N ALA A 860 13.05 -13.44 53.84
CA ALA A 860 13.05 -11.98 53.99
C ALA A 860 11.64 -11.39 53.91
N SER A 861 10.80 -11.90 52.99
CA SER A 861 9.39 -11.50 52.86
C SER A 861 8.54 -11.78 54.10
N ARG A 862 9.00 -12.69 54.97
CA ARG A 862 8.39 -13.05 56.26
C ARG A 862 9.09 -12.41 57.46
N GLY A 863 9.81 -11.32 57.22
CA GLY A 863 10.48 -10.52 58.24
C GLY A 863 11.86 -11.03 58.64
N GLY A 864 12.42 -12.01 57.92
CA GLY A 864 13.75 -12.56 58.18
C GLY A 864 13.80 -13.49 59.39
N PHE A 865 15.02 -13.91 59.72
CA PHE A 865 15.29 -14.79 60.87
C PHE A 865 15.07 -14.09 62.21
N THR A 866 14.63 -14.84 63.24
CA THR A 866 14.66 -14.37 64.63
C THR A 866 16.11 -14.39 65.16
N VAL A 867 16.36 -13.70 66.28
CA VAL A 867 17.69 -13.69 66.94
C VAL A 867 18.09 -15.08 67.45
N ARG A 868 17.10 -15.98 67.65
CA ARG A 868 17.29 -17.37 68.09
C ARG A 868 17.47 -18.34 66.92
N ALA A 869 17.28 -17.88 65.68
CA ALA A 869 17.31 -18.75 64.51
C ALA A 869 18.72 -19.28 64.23
N TRP A 870 18.83 -20.58 63.97
CA TRP A 870 20.09 -21.18 63.58
C TRP A 870 20.36 -20.99 62.09
N GLN A 871 20.86 -19.81 61.71
CA GLN A 871 21.07 -19.40 60.31
C GLN A 871 22.01 -20.30 59.49
N LYS A 872 22.81 -21.15 60.17
CA LYS A 872 23.72 -22.12 59.53
C LYS A 872 23.01 -23.39 59.04
N GLN A 873 21.75 -23.61 59.40
CA GLN A 873 20.95 -24.76 58.97
C GLN A 873 19.54 -24.31 58.56
N VAL A 874 19.36 -24.08 57.26
CA VAL A 874 18.05 -23.85 56.65
C VAL A 874 17.66 -25.11 55.88
N LEU A 875 16.52 -25.72 56.23
CA LEU A 875 16.01 -26.92 55.57
C LEU A 875 15.00 -26.52 54.49
N VAL A 876 15.23 -26.97 53.26
CA VAL A 876 14.25 -26.83 52.18
C VAL A 876 13.61 -28.19 51.95
N VAL A 877 12.34 -28.32 52.32
CA VAL A 877 11.55 -29.53 52.09
C VAL A 877 10.76 -29.37 50.79
N ARG A 878 10.92 -30.31 49.87
CA ARG A 878 10.25 -30.33 48.55
C ARG A 878 9.55 -31.66 48.33
N GLY A 879 8.29 -31.66 47.90
CA GLY A 879 7.53 -32.89 47.59
C GLY A 879 6.07 -32.81 48.02
N SER A 880 5.27 -33.82 47.67
CA SER A 880 3.89 -33.96 48.20
C SER A 880 3.93 -34.41 49.66
N GLN A 881 2.80 -34.27 50.38
CA GLN A 881 2.69 -34.62 51.80
C GLN A 881 3.08 -36.09 52.10
N GLU A 882 3.04 -36.96 51.10
CA GLU A 882 3.35 -38.38 51.28
C GLU A 882 4.84 -38.72 51.07
N HIS A 883 5.63 -37.86 50.41
CA HIS A 883 7.05 -38.13 50.13
C HIS A 883 7.92 -36.85 50.14
N PRO A 884 8.20 -36.25 51.31
CA PRO A 884 9.06 -35.07 51.42
C PRO A 884 10.54 -35.40 51.15
N ARG A 885 11.18 -34.71 50.18
CA ARG A 885 12.65 -34.68 50.01
C ARG A 885 13.22 -33.47 50.75
N GLY A 886 14.00 -33.71 51.80
CA GLY A 886 14.76 -32.66 52.49
C GLY A 886 16.10 -32.39 51.81
N LEU A 887 16.36 -31.15 51.40
CA LEU A 887 17.69 -30.68 51.03
C LEU A 887 18.25 -29.84 52.18
N GLN A 888 19.36 -30.28 52.78
CA GLN A 888 20.08 -29.50 53.79
C GLN A 888 21.20 -28.73 53.09
N ASP A 889 20.96 -27.46 52.80
CA ASP A 889 21.94 -26.63 52.10
C ASP A 889 23.00 -26.12 53.09
N ARG A 890 24.23 -26.65 53.00
CA ARG A 890 25.37 -26.25 53.84
C ARG A 890 26.21 -25.13 53.23
N ARG A 891 25.91 -24.65 52.01
CA ARG A 891 26.64 -23.54 51.38
C ARG A 891 25.72 -22.74 50.46
N GLN A 892 25.44 -21.50 50.85
CA GLN A 892 24.70 -20.49 50.08
C GLN A 892 25.27 -20.26 48.67
N ARG A 893 25.00 -21.13 47.70
CA ARG A 893 25.28 -20.89 46.28
C ARG A 893 24.14 -21.41 45.41
N ARG A 894 23.45 -20.43 44.79
CA ARG A 894 22.56 -20.48 43.62
C ARG A 894 22.00 -21.88 43.27
N ALA A 895 20.79 -22.16 43.74
CA ALA A 895 19.91 -23.15 43.11
C ALA A 895 18.81 -22.39 42.35
N HIS A 896 18.88 -22.43 41.03
CA HIS A 896 17.80 -22.01 40.13
C HIS A 896 16.78 -23.16 40.01
N TRP A 897 15.50 -22.86 39.85
CA TRP A 897 14.41 -23.86 39.85
C TRP A 897 13.96 -24.17 38.40
N PRO A 898 14.15 -25.40 37.87
CA PRO A 898 13.44 -25.87 36.67
C PRO A 898 12.44 -27.00 36.99
N GLY A 899 11.39 -27.10 36.17
CA GLY A 899 10.28 -28.06 36.26
C GLY A 899 10.66 -29.54 36.07
N PRO A 900 9.68 -30.48 36.12
CA PRO A 900 9.93 -31.87 36.47
C PRO A 900 9.96 -32.81 35.26
N GLU A 901 11.08 -33.49 35.01
CA GLU A 901 11.10 -34.78 34.29
C GLU A 901 12.13 -35.77 34.87
N PHE A 902 11.88 -37.05 34.58
CA PHE A 902 12.28 -38.29 35.27
C PHE A 902 13.74 -38.77 35.13
N ARG A 903 14.22 -39.55 36.14
CA ARG A 903 14.70 -40.98 36.13
C ARG A 903 15.82 -41.26 37.17
N ALA A 904 15.81 -42.48 37.73
CA ALA A 904 16.57 -43.02 38.90
C ALA A 904 17.92 -43.72 38.53
N PRO A 905 18.78 -44.34 39.43
CA PRO A 905 18.57 -44.78 40.83
C PRO A 905 19.73 -44.72 41.90
N ALA A 906 19.29 -44.83 43.16
CA ALA A 906 19.75 -45.45 44.44
C ALA A 906 21.21 -45.82 44.84
N ARG A 907 21.53 -45.56 46.14
CA ARG A 907 21.96 -46.53 47.22
C ARG A 907 22.02 -45.81 48.59
N ARG A 908 21.18 -46.11 49.60
CA ARG A 908 21.09 -47.21 50.61
C ARG A 908 22.17 -47.22 51.72
N SER A 909 21.73 -46.92 52.96
CA SER A 909 22.14 -47.50 54.25
C SER A 909 21.25 -46.87 55.35
N GLY A 910 20.51 -47.53 56.24
CA GLY A 910 20.22 -48.92 56.53
C GLY A 910 19.30 -48.96 57.78
N ILE A 911 18.50 -50.03 57.88
CA ILE A 911 17.93 -50.65 59.09
C ILE A 911 16.78 -49.88 59.79
N CYS A 912 15.54 -50.31 59.55
CA CYS A 912 14.71 -50.97 60.55
C CYS A 912 13.50 -51.65 59.90
N GLU A 913 13.00 -52.67 60.58
CA GLU A 913 12.18 -53.78 60.11
C GLU A 913 10.76 -53.42 59.64
N SER A 914 10.30 -54.17 58.64
CA SER A 914 8.88 -54.41 58.35
C SER A 914 8.32 -55.46 59.32
N PRO A 915 6.99 -55.49 59.51
CA PRO A 915 6.30 -56.61 58.87
C PRO A 915 4.93 -56.26 58.26
N THR A 916 4.67 -56.90 57.11
CA THR A 916 3.37 -57.45 56.65
C THR A 916 2.22 -56.46 56.35
N LEU A 917 1.38 -56.60 55.32
CA LEU A 917 1.13 -57.65 54.33
C LEU A 917 0.32 -57.01 53.18
N ASP A 918 0.51 -57.57 52.00
CA ASP A 918 -0.02 -57.32 50.65
C ASP A 918 -1.57 -57.58 50.54
N PRO A 919 -2.21 -57.55 49.35
CA PRO A 919 -2.89 -56.41 48.72
C PRO A 919 -4.39 -56.66 48.44
N ARG A 920 -5.15 -55.59 48.20
CA ARG A 920 -6.25 -55.55 47.22
C ARG A 920 -6.34 -54.18 46.58
#